data_AF-A0A938S9F8-F1
#
_entry.id   AF-A0A938S9F8-F1
#
_cell.length_a   1.000
_cell.length_b   1.000
_cell.length_c   1.000
_cell.angle_alpha   90.00
_cell.angle_beta   90.00
_cell.angle_gamma   90.00
#
_symmetry.space_group_name_H-M   'P 1'
#
loop_
_entity.id
_entity.type
_entity.pdbx_description
1 polymer ?
#
loop_
_entity_poly.entity_id
_entity_poly.type
_entity_poly.pdbx_seq_one_letter_code
_entity_poly.pdbx_strand_id
1 'polypeptide(L)'
;MADYLHNDWIQVFCETGVVGGSLVTVAMLVFLGGTARAASSRRDRLCRWIPFGALTGVGSMLLHSLFDFNLTKITCNGVLFALIAGLGFAAARMPSGEPGSEDRRKLIIIPLGPAVVRLLLAVLVTGTGALCLVWPLRAALADYCANRFLAVSKLGPVDMYFFLPVHEWATDVGPETLLFQAHEWDQGNPRGPWLEARFLVAKADELTRRTAKEAARRILGNEPSGANARSVEELVDTLARNLATQPSMARARLLGESERMMGLALQRAPVSSDHHLYMARILSARARAASLPEEALARIRGDAMEHAERAVWLGPAKPYVLYNAGRIFLDHFEASHDEQARQLALKQFRRAMAADPAYARYVYPIVRSLSPEGGGITAVTPRSLGAYRRLAQELWNAEEWEELLVCLKAMEELCDQTAAVEDVSPWSLAARKPDPTGGGVPEDPLSFLEQPEAAMYTTRQIADWRLSAIERRCAVLALLGRWDERAAAVEQYRQELRKKLTENFLAAQEKMAKRQYAQARDELRALLRRDWANPEALLTAAQVSLANRQLSVEPYWDGALDLLYRLVIYSESLSPDVFERVGQIVEQAQAKPGAEAVLAEFVRSAGAIRAGQTQEGIAKLLALAERKDEAVTVWRQRHLIWHYLGLGYERAGEREKAVGSYERVLEVLPTHRPSLLRLRELAPSPAVEDKLAALTPEVLCNVNFGGRVSLLGYTLGEESVSKKVGGVTVHEVVAFVMHFWQFHERMARDYRPSAHFCKENWQVVSPGGQEAASGGRPYPVDFPRCGEVLVWRHRLPSGVADAQYLRFHVGASTTRAGSSPPAPLNADSGSSHVYVLLPSDWAPPSVENSSPR
;
A
#
# COMPACT_ATOMS: atom_id res chain seq x y z
N MET A 1 5.89 8.66 18.53
CA MET A 1 7.26 9.21 18.44
C MET A 1 7.09 10.69 18.72
N ALA A 2 7.61 11.19 19.85
CA ALA A 2 7.33 12.56 20.27
C ALA A 2 7.79 13.55 19.20
N ASP A 3 6.87 14.38 18.71
CA ASP A 3 7.23 15.55 17.91
C ASP A 3 8.29 16.34 18.69
N TYR A 4 9.43 16.61 18.03
CA TYR A 4 10.67 17.13 18.58
C TYR A 4 10.49 18.07 19.79
N LEU A 5 10.79 17.58 21.00
CA LEU A 5 11.04 18.45 22.15
C LEU A 5 12.31 19.24 21.85
N HIS A 6 12.19 20.55 21.65
CA HIS A 6 13.27 21.50 21.33
C HIS A 6 14.25 21.68 22.49
N ASN A 7 15.01 20.64 22.85
CA ASN A 7 15.90 20.64 24.00
C ASN A 7 17.07 19.67 23.77
N ASP A 8 18.29 20.20 23.69
CA ASP A 8 19.51 19.40 23.47
C ASP A 8 19.69 18.31 24.53
N TRP A 9 19.30 18.58 25.79
CA TRP A 9 19.43 17.62 26.88
C TRP A 9 18.46 16.46 26.73
N ILE A 10 17.18 16.74 26.44
CA ILE A 10 16.20 15.67 26.20
C ILE A 10 16.66 14.81 25.03
N GLN A 11 17.17 15.43 23.96
CA GLN A 11 17.70 14.71 22.80
C GLN A 11 18.87 13.80 23.17
N VAL A 12 19.84 14.28 23.97
CA VAL A 12 20.95 13.45 24.46
C VAL A 12 20.43 12.25 25.26
N PHE A 13 19.42 12.43 26.11
CA PHE A 13 18.77 11.32 26.84
C PHE A 13 17.99 10.36 25.91
N CYS A 14 17.40 10.85 24.82
CA CYS A 14 16.72 10.04 23.83
C CYS A 14 17.69 9.21 22.98
N GLU A 15 18.79 9.80 22.52
CA GLU A 15 19.76 9.14 21.63
C GLU A 15 20.68 8.17 22.37
N THR A 16 21.11 8.53 23.58
CA THR A 16 22.08 7.74 24.35
C THR A 16 21.41 6.93 25.47
N GLY A 17 20.09 7.04 25.61
CA GLY A 17 19.33 6.49 26.72
C GLY A 17 19.57 7.24 28.03
N VAL A 18 18.79 6.89 29.06
CA VAL A 18 18.89 7.54 30.39
C VAL A 18 20.29 7.39 31.00
N VAL A 19 20.93 6.24 30.78
CA VAL A 19 22.28 5.97 31.29
C VAL A 19 23.31 6.85 30.60
N GLY A 20 23.30 6.90 29.26
CA GLY A 20 24.21 7.73 28.49
C GLY A 20 24.02 9.22 28.77
N GLY A 21 22.77 9.69 28.82
CA GLY A 21 22.46 11.08 29.12
C GLY A 21 22.87 11.49 30.53
N SER A 22 22.70 10.60 31.51
CA SER A 22 23.17 10.83 32.87
C SER A 22 24.70 10.93 32.95
N LEU A 23 25.42 10.06 32.24
CA LEU A 23 26.88 10.06 32.21
C LEU A 23 27.42 11.38 31.63
N VAL A 24 26.86 11.85 30.51
CA VAL A 24 27.24 13.13 29.87
C VAL A 24 26.95 14.30 30.81
N THR A 25 25.77 14.32 31.44
CA THR A 25 25.38 15.38 32.38
C THR A 25 26.32 15.43 33.58
N VAL A 26 26.62 14.29 34.20
CA VAL A 26 27.55 14.21 35.33
C VAL A 26 28.95 14.63 34.91
N ALA A 27 29.45 14.16 33.77
CA ALA A 27 30.76 14.55 33.25
C ALA A 27 30.85 16.08 33.03
N MET A 28 29.80 16.70 32.49
CA MET A 28 29.72 18.14 32.31
C MET A 28 29.74 18.87 33.66
N LEU A 29 28.94 18.45 34.64
CA LEU A 29 28.91 19.06 35.98
C LEU A 29 30.24 18.92 36.71
N VAL A 30 30.90 17.76 36.61
CA VAL A 30 32.23 17.52 37.18
C VAL A 30 33.28 18.41 36.52
N PHE A 31 33.24 18.54 35.19
CA PHE A 31 34.13 19.41 34.45
C PHE A 31 33.96 20.89 34.85
N LEU A 32 32.71 21.39 34.89
CA LEU A 32 32.41 22.78 35.26
C LEU A 32 32.77 23.05 36.72
N GLY A 33 32.37 22.17 37.64
CA GLY A 33 32.68 22.28 39.06
C GLY A 33 34.18 22.20 39.33
N GLY A 34 34.89 21.29 38.65
CA GLY A 34 36.34 21.16 38.73
C GLY A 34 37.07 22.40 38.20
N THR A 35 36.60 22.95 37.08
CA THR A 35 37.15 24.18 36.50
C THR A 35 36.89 25.40 37.39
N ALA A 36 35.68 25.54 37.94
CA ALA A 36 35.32 26.62 38.87
C ALA A 36 36.12 26.55 40.17
N ARG A 37 36.33 25.34 40.71
CA ARG A 37 37.13 25.13 41.92
C ARG A 37 38.61 25.44 41.67
N ALA A 38 39.14 25.00 40.52
CA ALA A 38 40.51 25.33 40.10
C ALA A 38 40.68 26.84 39.88
N ALA A 39 39.72 27.51 39.25
CA ALA A 39 39.71 28.96 39.10
C ALA A 39 39.68 29.68 40.45
N SER A 40 38.85 29.22 41.39
CA SER A 40 38.71 29.82 42.73
C SER A 40 39.98 29.72 43.58
N SER A 41 40.79 28.67 43.38
CA SER A 41 42.05 28.49 44.12
C SER A 41 43.23 29.29 43.55
N ARG A 42 43.09 29.92 42.37
CA ARG A 42 44.13 30.76 41.75
C ARG A 42 44.39 32.00 42.60
N ARG A 43 45.65 32.29 42.90
CA ARG A 43 46.07 33.53 43.60
C ARG A 43 46.23 34.73 42.66
N ASP A 44 46.63 34.50 41.41
CA ASP A 44 46.72 35.53 40.37
C ASP A 44 45.31 36.01 39.97
N ARG A 45 45.08 37.33 40.08
CA ARG A 45 43.80 37.97 39.79
C ARG A 45 43.39 37.83 38.32
N LEU A 46 44.31 37.94 37.36
CA LEU A 46 43.96 37.84 35.93
C LEU A 46 43.58 36.40 35.58
N CYS A 47 44.41 35.45 35.99
CA CYS A 47 44.15 34.03 35.76
C CYS A 47 42.94 33.50 36.55
N ARG A 48 42.49 34.22 37.58
CA ARG A 48 41.26 33.89 38.31
C ARG A 48 40.01 34.29 37.51
N TRP A 49 39.97 35.48 36.91
CA TRP A 49 38.75 36.00 36.27
C TRP A 49 38.49 35.48 34.86
N ILE A 50 39.54 35.13 34.09
CA ILE A 50 39.37 34.57 32.74
C ILE A 50 38.53 33.28 32.75
N PRO A 51 38.82 32.27 33.61
CA PRO A 51 37.97 31.08 33.73
C PRO A 51 36.54 31.40 34.15
N PHE A 52 36.31 32.38 35.04
CA PHE A 52 34.94 32.75 35.44
C PHE A 52 34.15 33.35 34.27
N GLY A 53 34.77 34.21 33.46
CA GLY A 53 34.16 34.72 32.24
C GLY A 53 33.81 33.60 31.26
N ALA A 54 34.74 32.67 31.04
CA ALA A 54 34.52 31.50 30.18
C ALA A 54 33.40 30.59 30.71
N LEU A 55 33.38 30.29 32.02
CA LEU A 55 32.34 29.50 32.67
C LEU A 55 30.97 30.18 32.59
N THR A 56 30.93 31.52 32.67
CA THR A 56 29.68 32.28 32.50
C THR A 56 29.15 32.17 31.08
N GLY A 57 30.03 32.28 30.06
CA GLY A 57 29.65 32.08 28.66
C GLY A 57 29.16 30.66 28.38
N VAL A 58 29.89 29.65 28.87
CA VAL A 58 29.49 28.23 28.80
C VAL A 58 28.15 28.02 29.49
N GLY A 59 27.95 28.56 30.70
CA GLY A 59 26.69 28.49 31.42
C GLY A 59 25.53 29.13 30.67
N SER A 60 25.75 30.29 30.03
CA SER A 60 24.75 30.94 29.18
C SER A 60 24.35 30.07 27.98
N MET A 61 25.32 29.43 27.32
CA MET A 61 25.05 28.53 26.20
C MET A 61 24.30 27.28 26.66
N LEU A 62 24.66 26.69 27.81
CA LEU A 62 23.93 25.54 28.38
C LEU A 62 22.50 25.91 28.76
N LEU A 63 22.29 27.08 29.36
CA LEU A 63 20.97 27.58 29.71
C LEU A 63 20.11 27.78 28.46
N HIS A 64 20.67 28.37 27.40
CA HIS A 64 19.95 28.50 26.12
C HIS A 64 19.61 27.13 25.51
N SER A 65 20.52 26.16 25.62
CA SER A 65 20.33 24.78 25.14
C SER A 65 19.29 23.97 25.92
N LEU A 66 18.81 24.48 27.06
CA LEU A 66 17.63 23.90 27.76
C LEU A 66 16.31 24.25 27.05
N PHE A 67 16.30 25.31 26.24
CA PHE A 67 15.10 25.81 25.58
C PHE A 67 15.14 25.67 24.05
N ASP A 68 16.28 25.34 23.45
CA ASP A 68 16.43 25.11 22.00
C ASP A 68 17.59 24.15 21.65
N PHE A 69 17.67 23.68 20.40
CA PHE A 69 18.74 22.85 19.83
C PHE A 69 19.99 23.66 19.45
N ASN A 70 20.57 24.33 20.44
CA ASN A 70 21.66 25.25 20.20
C ASN A 70 23.01 24.54 19.98
N LEU A 71 23.28 23.41 20.64
CA LEU A 71 24.59 22.75 20.62
C LEU A 71 24.67 21.56 19.66
N THR A 72 23.60 20.76 19.54
CA THR A 72 23.63 19.53 18.71
C THR A 72 23.31 19.80 17.24
N LYS A 73 22.36 20.70 16.95
CA LYS A 73 21.95 21.00 15.56
C LYS A 73 22.79 22.09 14.89
N ILE A 74 23.28 23.07 15.66
CA ILE A 74 24.08 24.18 15.13
C ILE A 74 25.55 23.93 15.44
N THR A 75 26.25 23.24 14.54
CA THR A 75 27.63 22.77 14.76
C THR A 75 28.60 23.89 15.16
N CYS A 76 28.45 25.10 14.62
CA CYS A 76 29.32 26.23 14.98
C CYS A 76 29.18 26.64 16.46
N ASN A 77 27.98 26.56 17.04
CA ASN A 77 27.75 26.85 18.44
C ASN A 77 28.34 25.75 19.33
N GLY A 78 28.25 24.48 18.92
CA GLY A 78 28.95 23.38 19.58
C GLY A 78 30.47 23.57 19.62
N VAL A 79 31.08 24.02 18.51
CA VAL A 79 32.52 24.34 18.44
C VAL A 79 32.88 25.52 19.33
N LEU A 80 32.10 26.60 19.29
CA LEU A 80 32.31 27.77 20.14
C LEU A 80 32.21 27.40 21.63
N PHE A 81 31.22 26.59 22.00
CA PHE A 81 31.05 26.06 23.34
C PHE A 81 32.31 25.30 23.80
N ALA A 82 32.79 24.35 22.99
CA ALA A 82 33.98 23.57 23.30
C ALA A 82 35.24 24.44 23.42
N LEU A 83 35.39 25.44 22.56
CA LEU A 83 36.49 26.40 22.59
C LEU A 83 36.50 27.23 23.88
N ILE A 84 35.35 27.81 24.27
CA ILE A 84 35.23 28.62 25.48
C ILE A 84 35.44 27.73 26.73
N ALA A 85 34.87 26.53 26.74
CA ALA A 85 35.07 25.56 27.82
C ALA A 85 36.55 25.17 27.97
N GLY A 86 37.22 24.86 26.85
CA GLY A 86 38.64 24.55 26.82
C GLY A 86 39.52 25.72 27.26
N LEU A 87 39.20 26.94 26.84
CA LEU A 87 39.90 28.16 27.26
C LEU A 87 39.76 28.38 28.77
N GLY A 88 38.54 28.22 29.32
CA GLY A 88 38.29 28.36 30.75
C GLY A 88 39.07 27.32 31.57
N PHE A 89 39.09 26.07 31.10
CA PHE A 89 39.85 24.99 31.73
C PHE A 89 41.36 25.21 31.68
N ALA A 90 41.90 25.55 30.51
CA ALA A 90 43.32 25.85 30.34
C ALA A 90 43.73 27.01 31.23
N ALA A 91 42.96 28.11 31.24
CA ALA A 91 43.22 29.26 32.08
C ALA A 91 43.15 28.96 33.58
N ALA A 92 42.26 28.06 34.00
CA ALA A 92 42.16 27.64 35.40
C ALA A 92 43.35 26.77 35.85
N ARG A 93 44.04 26.10 34.92
CA ARG A 93 45.13 25.14 35.20
C ARG A 93 46.51 25.58 34.73
N MET A 94 46.65 26.75 34.12
CA MET A 94 47.95 27.30 33.76
C MET A 94 48.87 27.35 34.99
N PRO A 95 50.13 26.85 34.89
CA PRO A 95 51.09 26.92 35.98
C PRO A 95 51.22 28.37 36.48
N SER A 96 51.20 28.54 37.80
CA SER A 96 51.61 29.82 38.38
C SER A 96 53.11 29.96 38.10
N GLY A 97 53.55 31.05 37.45
CA GLY A 97 54.98 31.33 37.30
C GLY A 97 55.67 31.29 38.67
N GLU A 98 56.90 30.76 38.71
CA GLU A 98 57.68 30.74 39.95
C GLU A 98 57.78 32.15 40.53
N PRO A 99 57.66 32.31 41.87
CA PRO A 99 57.79 33.60 42.53
C PRO A 99 59.25 34.10 42.40
N GLY A 100 59.56 34.74 41.27
CA GLY A 100 60.91 35.19 40.93
C GLY A 100 61.20 35.33 39.43
N SER A 101 60.39 34.75 38.53
CA SER A 101 60.60 34.99 37.10
C SER A 101 60.16 36.42 36.74
N GLU A 102 61.12 37.25 36.32
CA GLU A 102 60.91 38.63 35.88
C GLU A 102 60.12 38.76 34.56
N ASP A 103 59.34 37.74 34.19
CA ASP A 103 58.37 37.86 33.09
C ASP A 103 57.14 38.62 33.59
N ARG A 104 57.37 39.86 34.03
CA ARG A 104 56.37 40.88 34.30
C ARG A 104 55.70 41.20 32.97
N ARG A 105 54.72 40.39 32.56
CA ARG A 105 53.65 40.90 31.69
C ARG A 105 53.14 42.15 32.39
N LYS A 106 53.48 43.32 31.86
CA LYS A 106 53.07 44.62 32.40
C LYS A 106 51.56 44.66 32.33
N LEU A 107 50.92 44.19 33.39
CA LEU A 107 49.50 44.28 33.56
C LEU A 107 49.22 45.75 33.80
N ILE A 108 48.82 46.46 32.75
CA ILE A 108 48.36 47.84 32.86
C ILE A 108 47.03 47.75 33.58
N ILE A 109 47.08 47.79 34.91
CA ILE A 109 45.90 47.99 35.73
C ILE A 109 45.50 49.43 35.49
N ILE A 110 44.47 49.66 34.68
CA ILE A 110 43.86 50.97 34.53
C ILE A 110 42.99 51.17 35.78
N PRO A 111 43.37 52.02 36.76
CA PRO A 111 42.49 52.32 37.86
C PRO A 111 41.29 53.07 37.31
N LEU A 112 40.14 52.40 37.25
CA LEU A 112 38.85 53.05 37.03
C LEU A 112 38.64 54.01 38.21
N GLY A 113 38.85 55.31 37.99
CA GLY A 113 39.10 56.36 38.99
C GLY A 113 38.09 56.49 40.15
N PRO A 114 37.48 57.67 40.40
CA PRO A 114 36.51 57.83 41.49
C PRO A 114 35.34 56.85 41.38
N ALA A 115 34.64 56.57 42.48
CA ALA A 115 33.45 55.70 42.50
C ALA A 115 32.41 56.10 41.44
N VAL A 116 32.31 57.41 41.14
CA VAL A 116 31.46 57.98 40.10
C VAL A 116 31.78 57.44 38.70
N VAL A 117 33.06 57.30 38.34
CA VAL A 117 33.46 56.76 37.01
C VAL A 117 33.11 55.28 36.89
N ARG A 118 33.27 54.51 37.96
CA ARG A 118 32.85 53.10 38.00
C ARG A 118 31.33 52.95 37.86
N LEU A 119 30.58 53.82 38.53
CA LEU A 119 29.13 53.87 38.42
C LEU A 119 28.70 54.24 36.99
N LEU A 120 29.30 55.27 36.40
CA LEU A 120 29.00 55.68 35.02
C LEU A 120 29.32 54.57 34.00
N LEU A 121 30.44 53.86 34.16
CA LEU A 121 30.77 52.73 33.29
C LEU A 121 29.78 51.57 33.49
N ALA A 122 29.40 51.27 34.73
CA ALA A 122 28.39 50.25 35.01
C ALA A 122 27.03 50.63 34.40
N VAL A 123 26.60 51.89 34.52
CA VAL A 123 25.40 52.43 33.88
C VAL A 123 25.49 52.39 32.36
N LEU A 124 26.67 52.69 31.78
CA LEU A 124 26.87 52.60 30.34
C LEU A 124 26.78 51.15 29.85
N VAL A 125 27.45 50.21 30.52
CA VAL A 125 27.42 48.79 30.13
C VAL A 125 26.02 48.19 30.30
N THR A 126 25.36 48.48 31.42
CA THR A 126 23.98 48.01 31.68
C THR A 126 22.97 48.70 30.77
N GLY A 127 23.10 50.00 30.53
CA GLY A 127 22.26 50.76 29.60
C GLY A 127 22.44 50.32 28.14
N THR A 128 23.68 50.05 27.71
CA THR A 128 23.95 49.48 26.38
C THR A 128 23.39 48.07 26.28
N GLY A 129 23.55 47.25 27.32
CA GLY A 129 22.93 45.92 27.41
C GLY A 129 21.41 45.98 27.30
N ALA A 130 20.76 46.92 27.99
CA ALA A 130 19.32 47.14 27.94
C ALA A 130 18.87 47.64 26.55
N LEU A 131 19.62 48.54 25.91
CA LEU A 131 19.37 48.99 24.54
C LEU A 131 19.50 47.83 23.53
N CYS A 132 20.44 46.92 23.73
CA CYS A 132 20.56 45.71 22.93
C CYS A 132 19.35 44.76 23.07
N LEU A 133 18.59 44.84 24.17
CA LEU A 133 17.34 44.06 24.35
C LEU A 133 16.14 44.68 23.63
N VAL A 134 16.18 45.97 23.26
CA VAL A 134 15.07 46.65 22.57
C VAL A 134 14.80 46.02 21.22
N TRP A 135 15.85 45.69 20.45
CA TRP A 135 15.69 45.08 19.12
C TRP A 135 15.04 43.68 19.17
N PRO A 136 15.53 42.72 19.99
CA PRO A 136 14.86 41.45 20.22
C PRO A 136 13.43 41.60 20.74
N LEU A 137 13.18 42.57 21.64
CA LEU A 137 11.83 42.81 22.17
C LEU A 137 10.88 43.30 21.08
N ARG A 138 11.33 44.22 20.22
CA ARG A 138 10.55 44.68 19.06
C ARG A 138 10.26 43.55 18.08
N ALA A 139 11.26 42.74 17.75
CA ALA A 139 11.06 41.55 16.91
C ALA A 139 10.07 40.56 17.54
N ALA A 140 10.18 40.32 18.85
CA ALA A 140 9.27 39.44 19.57
C ALA A 140 7.83 39.97 19.64
N LEU A 141 7.65 41.28 19.83
CA LEU A 141 6.34 41.92 19.77
C LEU A 141 5.75 41.88 18.36
N ALA A 142 6.58 42.06 17.33
CA ALA A 142 6.16 41.90 15.93
C ALA A 142 5.69 40.47 15.64
N ASP A 143 6.46 39.46 16.04
CA ASP A 143 6.10 38.04 15.91
C ASP A 143 4.86 37.67 16.73
N TYR A 144 4.71 38.21 17.93
CA TYR A 144 3.50 38.04 18.74
C TYR A 144 2.26 38.58 18.03
N CYS A 145 2.33 39.83 17.52
CA CYS A 145 1.22 40.43 16.76
C CYS A 145 0.91 39.64 15.49
N ALA A 146 1.93 39.17 14.78
CA ALA A 146 1.81 38.33 13.59
C ALA A 146 1.13 36.98 13.88
N ASN A 147 1.49 36.31 14.97
CA ASN A 147 0.86 35.06 15.39
C ASN A 147 -0.59 35.27 15.85
N ARG A 148 -0.86 36.36 16.57
CA ARG A 148 -2.25 36.76 16.89
C ARG A 148 -3.07 37.03 15.65
N PHE A 149 -2.49 37.71 14.66
CA PHE A 149 -3.14 37.93 13.37
C PHE A 149 -3.49 36.60 12.69
N LEU A 150 -2.57 35.64 12.66
CA LEU A 150 -2.83 34.30 12.09
C LEU A 150 -3.98 33.59 12.81
N ALA A 151 -4.02 33.66 14.15
CA ALA A 151 -5.07 33.07 14.97
C ALA A 151 -6.45 33.69 14.66
N VAL A 152 -6.55 35.03 14.71
CA VAL A 152 -7.80 35.76 14.47
C VAL A 152 -8.28 35.60 13.03
N SER A 153 -7.37 35.57 12.07
CA SER A 153 -7.70 35.50 10.64
C SER A 153 -7.96 34.08 10.15
N LYS A 154 -7.66 33.05 10.96
CA LYS A 154 -7.72 31.62 10.59
C LYS A 154 -6.95 31.30 9.31
N LEU A 155 -5.86 32.04 9.04
CA LEU A 155 -5.10 31.92 7.79
C LEU A 155 -4.04 30.81 7.83
N GLY A 156 -3.74 30.23 8.98
CA GLY A 156 -2.76 29.17 9.09
C GLY A 156 -2.54 28.73 10.53
N PRO A 157 -1.70 27.70 10.74
CA PRO A 157 -1.28 27.32 12.07
C PRO A 157 -0.58 28.51 12.75
N VAL A 158 -0.85 28.67 14.04
CA VAL A 158 -0.21 29.67 14.87
C VAL A 158 1.12 29.08 15.35
N ASP A 159 2.24 29.75 15.03
CA ASP A 159 3.54 29.28 15.50
C ASP A 159 3.63 29.50 17.02
N MET A 160 4.17 28.52 17.74
CA MET A 160 4.53 28.73 19.14
C MET A 160 5.81 29.55 19.20
N TYR A 161 5.70 30.81 19.64
CA TYR A 161 6.85 31.70 19.83
C TYR A 161 7.07 31.93 21.32
N PHE A 162 8.27 31.61 21.83
CA PHE A 162 8.65 31.70 23.25
C PHE A 162 7.65 31.05 24.24
N PHE A 163 7.10 29.87 23.92
CA PHE A 163 6.21 29.10 24.81
C PHE A 163 4.95 29.83 25.28
N LEU A 164 4.62 31.00 24.72
CA LEU A 164 3.40 31.73 25.03
C LEU A 164 2.29 31.19 24.12
N PRO A 165 1.33 30.41 24.66
CA PRO A 165 0.18 30.03 23.86
C PRO A 165 -0.57 31.31 23.48
N VAL A 166 -0.65 31.57 22.18
CA VAL A 166 -1.51 32.61 21.66
C VAL A 166 -2.94 32.07 21.74
N HIS A 167 -3.60 32.32 22.88
CA HIS A 167 -4.99 31.93 23.07
C HIS A 167 -5.91 32.73 22.14
N GLU A 168 -6.93 32.06 21.59
CA GLU A 168 -8.00 32.64 20.73
C GLU A 168 -8.97 33.58 21.47
N TRP A 169 -8.59 34.18 22.61
CA TRP A 169 -9.52 35.05 23.31
C TRP A 169 -9.93 36.21 22.38
N ALA A 170 -11.25 36.40 22.28
CA ALA A 170 -11.87 37.43 21.47
C ALA A 170 -11.37 38.79 21.95
N THR A 171 -10.46 39.40 21.18
CA THR A 171 -10.15 40.81 21.34
C THR A 171 -11.00 41.62 20.40
N ASP A 172 -11.41 42.80 20.87
CA ASP A 172 -12.00 43.86 20.04
C ASP A 172 -11.04 44.41 18.96
N VAL A 173 -9.78 43.94 18.95
CA VAL A 173 -8.76 44.34 17.99
C VAL A 173 -8.90 43.54 16.70
N GLY A 174 -9.23 44.23 15.61
CA GLY A 174 -9.36 43.63 14.28
C GLY A 174 -8.01 43.11 13.72
N PRO A 175 -8.05 42.17 12.77
CA PRO A 175 -6.86 41.58 12.16
C PRO A 175 -5.97 42.62 11.47
N GLU A 176 -6.57 43.66 10.89
CA GLU A 176 -5.85 44.76 10.24
C GLU A 176 -4.98 45.55 11.22
N THR A 177 -5.49 45.78 12.43
CA THR A 177 -4.74 46.47 13.49
C THR A 177 -3.58 45.62 14.01
N LEU A 178 -3.77 44.30 14.16
CA LEU A 178 -2.70 43.39 14.57
C LEU A 178 -1.58 43.30 13.53
N LEU A 179 -1.94 43.28 12.25
CA LEU A 179 -0.98 43.26 11.15
C LEU A 179 -0.21 44.59 11.06
N PHE A 180 -0.91 45.72 11.23
CA PHE A 180 -0.29 47.05 11.31
C PHE A 180 0.68 47.13 12.49
N GLN A 181 0.29 46.67 13.68
CA GLN A 181 1.16 46.61 14.85
C GLN A 181 2.39 45.73 14.59
N ALA A 182 2.22 44.57 13.95
CA ALA A 182 3.34 43.71 13.60
C ALA A 182 4.37 44.44 12.71
N HIS A 183 3.89 45.24 11.75
CA HIS A 183 4.75 46.03 10.87
C HIS A 183 5.42 47.22 11.59
N GLU A 184 4.71 47.93 12.48
CA GLU A 184 5.28 49.04 13.25
C GLU A 184 6.38 48.58 14.21
N TRP A 185 6.20 47.41 14.83
CA TRP A 185 7.17 46.85 15.75
C TRP A 185 8.48 46.50 15.04
N ASP A 186 8.41 45.89 13.85
CA ASP A 186 9.60 45.53 13.06
C ASP A 186 9.39 45.76 11.55
N GLN A 187 9.76 46.97 11.10
CA GLN A 187 9.72 47.34 9.69
C GLN A 187 10.71 46.56 8.83
N GLY A 188 11.73 45.91 9.40
CA GLY A 188 12.71 45.11 8.65
C GLY A 188 12.24 43.68 8.39
N ASN A 189 11.24 43.20 9.14
CA ASN A 189 10.81 41.81 9.08
C ASN A 189 10.07 41.50 7.75
N PRO A 190 10.47 40.47 6.99
CA PRO A 190 9.74 40.02 5.80
C PRO A 190 8.34 39.45 6.13
N ARG A 191 8.12 38.99 7.37
CA ARG A 191 6.90 38.30 7.80
C ARG A 191 5.65 39.20 7.75
N GLY A 192 5.79 40.49 8.09
CA GLY A 192 4.68 41.45 8.03
C GLY A 192 4.10 41.57 6.61
N PRO A 193 4.89 42.03 5.61
CA PRO A 193 4.45 42.08 4.22
C PRO A 193 3.96 40.74 3.65
N TRP A 194 4.58 39.62 4.06
CA TRP A 194 4.12 38.29 3.66
C TRP A 194 2.72 37.97 4.22
N LEU A 195 2.46 38.23 5.50
CA LEU A 195 1.14 38.03 6.11
C LEU A 195 0.08 38.95 5.49
N GLU A 196 0.44 40.18 5.16
CA GLU A 196 -0.42 41.11 4.45
C GLU A 196 -0.79 40.61 3.05
N ALA A 197 0.21 40.13 2.29
CA ALA A 197 -0.04 39.50 1.00
C ALA A 197 -1.02 38.33 1.12
N ARG A 198 -0.85 37.47 2.13
CA ARG A 198 -1.76 36.34 2.41
C ARG A 198 -3.17 36.79 2.76
N PHE A 199 -3.30 37.84 3.57
CA PHE A 199 -4.58 38.41 3.93
C PHE A 199 -5.35 38.93 2.72
N LEU A 200 -4.65 39.61 1.81
CA LEU A 200 -5.22 40.15 0.58
C LEU A 200 -5.69 39.04 -0.38
N VAL A 201 -4.93 37.93 -0.49
CA VAL A 201 -5.38 36.74 -1.23
C VAL A 201 -6.64 36.15 -0.60
N ALA A 202 -6.68 36.00 0.73
CA ALA A 202 -7.85 35.48 1.41
C ALA A 202 -9.09 36.38 1.25
N LYS A 203 -8.92 37.71 1.25
CA LYS A 203 -9.98 38.65 0.90
C LYS A 203 -10.45 38.48 -0.56
N ALA A 204 -9.52 38.26 -1.49
CA ALA A 204 -9.83 38.02 -2.90
C ALA A 204 -10.61 36.69 -3.10
N ASP A 205 -10.25 35.65 -2.35
CA ASP A 205 -10.94 34.36 -2.38
C ASP A 205 -12.31 34.43 -1.69
N GLU A 206 -12.44 35.15 -0.57
CA GLU A 206 -13.72 35.39 0.10
C GLU A 206 -14.68 36.18 -0.80
N LEU A 207 -14.19 37.16 -1.56
CA LEU A 207 -14.99 37.87 -2.57
C LEU A 207 -15.54 36.89 -3.63
N THR A 208 -14.68 35.98 -4.09
CA THR A 208 -15.07 34.94 -5.06
C THR A 208 -16.09 33.98 -4.46
N ARG A 209 -15.88 33.55 -3.21
CA ARG A 209 -16.78 32.64 -2.48
C ARG A 209 -18.14 33.29 -2.19
N ARG A 210 -18.19 34.59 -1.89
CA ARG A 210 -19.46 35.34 -1.77
C ARG A 210 -20.24 35.35 -3.08
N THR A 211 -19.55 35.65 -4.17
CA THR A 211 -20.15 35.61 -5.52
C THR A 211 -20.65 34.19 -5.86
N ALA A 212 -19.90 33.17 -5.50
CA ALA A 212 -20.29 31.76 -5.66
C ALA A 212 -21.52 31.39 -4.81
N LYS A 213 -21.60 31.87 -3.57
CA LYS A 213 -22.78 31.69 -2.70
C LYS A 213 -24.01 32.36 -3.27
N GLU A 214 -23.89 33.57 -3.82
CA GLU A 214 -24.99 34.26 -4.49
C GLU A 214 -25.43 33.51 -5.76
N ALA A 215 -24.49 33.02 -6.56
CA ALA A 215 -24.79 32.18 -7.72
C ALA A 215 -25.48 30.87 -7.32
N ALA A 216 -24.99 30.19 -6.29
CA ALA A 216 -25.61 28.98 -5.75
C ALA A 216 -27.04 29.23 -5.26
N ARG A 217 -27.29 30.36 -4.57
CA ARG A 217 -28.64 30.78 -4.14
C ARG A 217 -29.57 31.02 -5.33
N ARG A 218 -29.07 31.60 -6.42
CA ARG A 218 -29.88 31.78 -7.65
C ARG A 218 -30.22 30.45 -8.32
N ILE A 219 -29.30 29.49 -8.31
CA ILE A 219 -29.50 28.15 -8.90
C ILE A 219 -30.49 27.31 -8.06
N LEU A 220 -30.34 27.34 -6.73
CA LEU A 220 -31.13 26.49 -5.82
C LEU A 220 -32.47 27.10 -5.38
N GLY A 221 -32.72 28.39 -5.66
CA GLY A 221 -33.90 29.11 -5.19
C GLY A 221 -33.77 29.61 -3.74
N ASN A 222 -34.78 30.36 -3.27
CA ASN A 222 -34.74 31.05 -1.97
C ASN A 222 -34.91 30.14 -0.74
N GLU A 223 -35.27 28.87 -0.91
CA GLU A 223 -35.41 27.92 0.20
C GLU A 223 -34.80 26.54 -0.14
N PRO A 224 -33.56 26.27 0.28
CA PRO A 224 -33.03 24.92 0.31
C PRO A 224 -33.56 24.20 1.57
N SER A 225 -34.88 24.09 1.74
CA SER A 225 -35.49 23.44 2.92
C SER A 225 -35.35 21.90 2.94
N GLY A 226 -34.62 21.32 1.98
CA GLY A 226 -34.31 19.88 1.94
C GLY A 226 -32.95 19.51 1.35
N ALA A 227 -32.13 20.46 0.91
CA ALA A 227 -30.81 20.15 0.37
C ALA A 227 -29.83 19.90 1.53
N ASN A 228 -29.16 18.74 1.51
CA ASN A 228 -28.14 18.40 2.50
C ASN A 228 -27.08 19.52 2.51
N ALA A 229 -26.80 20.14 3.66
CA ALA A 229 -25.90 21.30 3.77
C ALA A 229 -24.53 21.06 3.09
N ARG A 230 -24.08 19.80 3.08
CA ARG A 230 -22.88 19.33 2.38
C ARG A 230 -22.92 19.54 0.86
N SER A 231 -24.07 19.29 0.23
CA SER A 231 -24.27 19.49 -1.22
C SER A 231 -24.24 20.97 -1.61
N VAL A 232 -24.73 21.85 -0.73
CA VAL A 232 -24.68 23.31 -0.96
C VAL A 232 -23.25 23.82 -0.87
N GLU A 233 -22.48 23.36 0.12
CA GLU A 233 -21.08 23.76 0.26
C GLU A 233 -20.21 23.25 -0.91
N GLU A 234 -20.45 22.02 -1.37
CA GLU A 234 -19.77 21.46 -2.54
C GLU A 234 -20.12 22.20 -3.85
N LEU A 235 -21.37 22.63 -4.01
CA LEU A 235 -21.78 23.49 -5.12
C LEU A 235 -21.09 24.86 -5.04
N VAL A 236 -21.06 25.48 -3.86
CA VAL A 236 -20.39 26.77 -3.65
C VAL A 236 -18.91 26.68 -3.96
N ASP A 237 -18.22 25.63 -3.53
CA ASP A 237 -16.79 25.47 -3.78
C ASP A 237 -16.51 25.20 -5.26
N THR A 238 -17.40 24.46 -5.95
CA THR A 238 -17.30 24.26 -7.40
C THR A 238 -17.54 25.55 -8.18
N LEU A 239 -18.56 26.33 -7.81
CA LEU A 239 -18.80 27.64 -8.40
C LEU A 239 -17.67 28.63 -8.10
N ALA A 240 -17.09 28.60 -6.90
CA ALA A 240 -15.97 29.46 -6.54
C ALA A 240 -14.74 29.15 -7.40
N ARG A 241 -14.45 27.87 -7.68
CA ARG A 241 -13.37 27.47 -8.61
C ARG A 241 -13.61 28.00 -10.03
N ASN A 242 -14.84 27.92 -10.53
CA ASN A 242 -15.19 28.41 -11.86
C ASN A 242 -15.20 29.95 -11.94
N LEU A 243 -15.71 30.62 -10.91
CA LEU A 243 -15.69 32.08 -10.83
C LEU A 243 -14.28 32.62 -10.63
N ALA A 244 -13.38 31.82 -10.05
CA ALA A 244 -11.98 32.20 -9.89
C ALA A 244 -11.23 32.33 -11.23
N THR A 245 -11.76 31.81 -12.34
CA THR A 245 -11.19 32.01 -13.67
C THR A 245 -11.86 33.15 -14.44
N GLN A 246 -12.94 33.72 -13.89
CA GLN A 246 -13.62 34.86 -14.48
C GLN A 246 -12.93 36.17 -14.06
N PRO A 247 -12.80 37.13 -14.99
CA PRO A 247 -12.18 38.39 -14.67
C PRO A 247 -13.04 39.19 -13.69
N SER A 248 -12.40 39.70 -12.64
CA SER A 248 -13.04 40.57 -11.65
C SER A 248 -12.08 41.68 -11.27
N MET A 249 -12.44 42.93 -11.57
CA MET A 249 -11.60 44.10 -11.30
C MET A 249 -11.27 44.23 -9.80
N ALA A 250 -12.24 43.95 -8.93
CA ALA A 250 -12.04 43.99 -7.48
C ALA A 250 -11.05 42.90 -7.01
N ARG A 251 -11.17 41.69 -7.56
CA ARG A 251 -10.24 40.59 -7.26
C ARG A 251 -8.84 40.86 -7.79
N ALA A 252 -8.73 41.33 -9.04
CA ALA A 252 -7.47 41.68 -9.66
C ALA A 252 -6.74 42.80 -8.92
N ARG A 253 -7.47 43.78 -8.38
CA ARG A 253 -6.90 44.84 -7.53
C ARG A 253 -6.30 44.29 -6.24
N LEU A 254 -7.02 43.42 -5.53
CA LEU A 254 -6.51 42.78 -4.30
C LEU A 254 -5.28 41.92 -4.57
N LEU A 255 -5.27 41.16 -5.68
CA LEU A 255 -4.12 40.35 -6.08
C LEU A 255 -2.91 41.21 -6.47
N GLY A 256 -3.13 42.34 -7.16
CA GLY A 256 -2.05 43.28 -7.49
C GLY A 256 -1.48 44.01 -6.26
N GLU A 257 -2.28 44.22 -5.21
CA GLU A 257 -1.78 44.72 -3.93
C GLU A 257 -1.02 43.63 -3.16
N SER A 258 -1.52 42.40 -3.18
CA SER A 258 -0.84 41.24 -2.61
C SER A 258 0.54 41.02 -3.24
N GLU A 259 0.64 41.13 -4.57
CA GLU A 259 1.91 41.04 -5.30
C GLU A 259 2.91 42.10 -4.85
N ARG A 260 2.48 43.36 -4.67
CA ARG A 260 3.35 44.43 -4.16
C ARG A 260 3.89 44.12 -2.76
N MET A 261 3.01 43.67 -1.85
CA MET A 261 3.42 43.30 -0.49
C MET A 261 4.35 42.09 -0.47
N MET A 262 4.10 41.10 -1.33
CA MET A 262 4.95 39.93 -1.50
C MET A 262 6.33 40.30 -2.08
N GLY A 263 6.37 41.30 -2.97
CA GLY A 263 7.62 41.87 -3.49
C GLY A 263 8.49 42.48 -2.39
N LEU A 264 7.88 43.22 -1.45
CA LEU A 264 8.59 43.74 -0.27
C LEU A 264 9.11 42.61 0.64
N ALA A 265 8.32 41.55 0.85
CA ALA A 265 8.77 40.38 1.60
C ALA A 265 9.98 39.70 0.94
N LEU A 266 9.97 39.57 -0.40
CA LEU A 266 11.08 38.99 -1.17
C LEU A 266 12.33 39.88 -1.19
N GLN A 267 12.19 41.20 -1.24
CA GLN A 267 13.33 42.12 -1.11
C GLN A 267 14.06 41.95 0.23
N ARG A 268 13.30 41.68 1.30
CA ARG A 268 13.83 41.46 2.65
C ARG A 268 14.35 40.04 2.87
N ALA A 269 13.77 39.05 2.19
CA ALA A 269 14.14 37.63 2.31
C ALA A 269 14.16 36.93 0.93
N PRO A 270 15.17 37.22 0.08
CA PRO A 270 15.23 36.73 -1.30
C PRO A 270 15.54 35.24 -1.43
N VAL A 271 16.00 34.60 -0.36
CA VAL A 271 16.36 33.16 -0.35
C VAL A 271 15.26 32.26 0.23
N SER A 272 14.06 32.80 0.47
CA SER A 272 12.95 32.02 1.01
C SER A 272 12.18 31.30 -0.12
N SER A 273 12.28 29.96 -0.16
CA SER A 273 11.49 29.13 -1.07
C SER A 273 9.98 29.37 -0.93
N ASP A 274 9.50 29.57 0.30
CA ASP A 274 8.10 29.82 0.60
C ASP A 274 7.59 31.14 0.01
N HIS A 275 8.41 32.19 0.12
CA HIS A 275 8.08 33.48 -0.46
C HIS A 275 8.02 33.42 -1.98
N HIS A 276 9.00 32.77 -2.63
CA HIS A 276 8.99 32.57 -4.07
C HIS A 276 7.77 31.76 -4.54
N LEU A 277 7.44 30.68 -3.84
CA LEU A 277 6.28 29.86 -4.17
C LEU A 277 4.97 30.65 -4.02
N TYR A 278 4.85 31.44 -2.95
CA TYR A 278 3.65 32.24 -2.71
C TYR A 278 3.49 33.36 -3.75
N MET A 279 4.59 34.00 -4.14
CA MET A 279 4.61 34.96 -5.25
C MET A 279 4.12 34.32 -6.56
N ALA A 280 4.67 33.14 -6.91
CA ALA A 280 4.25 32.41 -8.10
C ALA A 280 2.74 32.08 -8.09
N ARG A 281 2.17 31.74 -6.92
CA ARG A 281 0.73 31.53 -6.75
C ARG A 281 -0.07 32.81 -6.95
N ILE A 282 0.37 33.94 -6.41
CA ILE A 282 -0.29 35.24 -6.59
C ILE A 282 -0.31 35.62 -8.07
N LEU A 283 0.82 35.47 -8.76
CA LEU A 283 0.94 35.77 -10.19
C LEU A 283 0.06 34.85 -11.04
N SER A 284 0.06 33.54 -10.78
CA SER A 284 -0.86 32.57 -11.44
C SER A 284 -2.33 32.93 -11.21
N ALA A 285 -2.71 33.32 -9.99
CA ALA A 285 -4.08 33.75 -9.69
C ALA A 285 -4.43 35.09 -10.37
N ARG A 286 -3.50 36.04 -10.42
CA ARG A 286 -3.66 37.34 -11.08
C ARG A 286 -3.84 37.17 -12.60
N ALA A 287 -3.06 36.29 -13.23
CA ALA A 287 -3.19 35.98 -14.64
C ALA A 287 -4.58 35.42 -15.01
N ARG A 288 -5.25 34.70 -14.09
CA ARG A 288 -6.62 34.22 -14.28
C ARG A 288 -7.69 35.28 -14.03
N ALA A 289 -7.46 36.16 -13.05
CA ALA A 289 -8.46 37.14 -12.61
C ALA A 289 -8.45 38.45 -13.41
N ALA A 290 -7.40 38.73 -14.19
CA ALA A 290 -7.22 40.01 -14.86
C ALA A 290 -7.71 39.99 -16.33
N SER A 291 -8.49 40.99 -16.72
CA SER A 291 -8.77 41.29 -18.14
C SER A 291 -7.63 42.12 -18.75
N LEU A 292 -6.46 41.50 -18.94
CA LEU A 292 -5.30 42.14 -19.55
C LEU A 292 -5.09 41.62 -20.98
N PRO A 293 -4.38 42.38 -21.84
CA PRO A 293 -3.94 41.88 -23.14
C PRO A 293 -3.10 40.60 -22.99
N GLU A 294 -3.18 39.68 -23.94
CA GLU A 294 -2.51 38.36 -23.86
C GLU A 294 -0.98 38.51 -23.68
N GLU A 295 -0.35 39.54 -24.25
CA GLU A 295 1.07 39.82 -24.03
C GLU A 295 1.41 40.10 -22.57
N ALA A 296 0.54 40.82 -21.85
CA ALA A 296 0.74 41.10 -20.43
C ALA A 296 0.45 39.86 -19.58
N LEU A 297 -0.56 39.05 -19.96
CA LEU A 297 -0.84 37.77 -19.30
C LEU A 297 0.32 36.78 -19.49
N ALA A 298 0.89 36.70 -20.68
CA ALA A 298 2.05 35.86 -20.98
C ALA A 298 3.26 36.25 -20.12
N ARG A 299 3.52 37.55 -19.94
CA ARG A 299 4.58 38.04 -19.02
C ARG A 299 4.32 37.62 -17.57
N ILE A 300 3.12 37.85 -17.05
CA ILE A 300 2.76 37.45 -15.67
C ILE A 300 2.89 35.94 -15.47
N ARG A 301 2.46 35.13 -16.46
CA ARG A 301 2.62 33.67 -16.42
C ARG A 301 4.10 33.26 -16.47
N GLY A 302 4.93 33.95 -17.24
CA GLY A 302 6.39 33.74 -17.28
C GLY A 302 7.05 34.05 -15.93
N ASP A 303 6.72 35.19 -15.33
CA ASP A 303 7.22 35.56 -14.00
C ASP A 303 6.77 34.53 -12.93
N ALA A 304 5.54 34.03 -13.02
CA ALA A 304 5.03 32.98 -12.14
C ALA A 304 5.87 31.69 -12.26
N MET A 305 6.24 31.28 -13.47
CA MET A 305 7.12 30.13 -13.69
C MET A 305 8.51 30.36 -13.11
N GLU A 306 9.13 31.52 -13.36
CA GLU A 306 10.46 31.85 -12.83
C GLU A 306 10.48 31.80 -11.30
N HIS A 307 9.45 32.34 -10.65
CA HIS A 307 9.32 32.27 -9.20
C HIS A 307 9.07 30.83 -8.70
N ALA A 308 8.29 30.01 -9.42
CA ALA A 308 8.10 28.60 -9.09
C ALA A 308 9.40 27.78 -9.22
N GLU A 309 10.19 28.01 -10.26
CA GLU A 309 11.50 27.39 -10.46
C GLU A 309 12.49 27.79 -9.36
N ARG A 310 12.56 29.07 -9.02
CA ARG A 310 13.37 29.55 -7.87
C ARG A 310 12.92 28.91 -6.56
N ALA A 311 11.62 28.77 -6.33
CA ALA A 311 11.10 28.11 -5.14
C ALA A 311 11.55 26.64 -5.07
N VAL A 312 11.47 25.91 -6.18
CA VAL A 312 11.96 24.53 -6.30
C VAL A 312 13.47 24.45 -6.11
N TRP A 313 14.24 25.42 -6.63
CA TRP A 313 15.69 25.47 -6.46
C TRP A 313 16.10 25.73 -5.00
N LEU A 314 15.42 26.66 -4.32
CA LEU A 314 15.64 26.99 -2.89
C LEU A 314 15.09 25.92 -1.93
N GLY A 315 14.10 25.13 -2.35
CA GLY A 315 13.41 24.12 -1.55
C GLY A 315 13.28 22.77 -2.25
N PRO A 316 14.37 22.15 -2.72
CA PRO A 316 14.32 21.04 -3.68
C PRO A 316 13.73 19.75 -3.09
N ALA A 317 13.75 19.60 -1.76
CA ALA A 317 13.24 18.42 -1.05
C ALA A 317 11.92 18.68 -0.29
N LYS A 318 11.33 19.88 -0.39
CA LYS A 318 10.09 20.22 0.32
C LYS A 318 8.87 19.73 -0.49
N PRO A 319 8.14 18.69 -0.05
CA PRO A 319 7.07 18.07 -0.86
C PRO A 319 5.98 19.06 -1.27
N TYR A 320 5.58 19.95 -0.36
CA TYR A 320 4.57 20.96 -0.65
C TYR A 320 5.05 22.00 -1.68
N VAL A 321 6.33 22.36 -1.69
CA VAL A 321 6.90 23.29 -2.69
C VAL A 321 6.85 22.65 -4.06
N LEU A 322 7.30 21.40 -4.16
CA LEU A 322 7.29 20.62 -5.40
C LEU A 322 5.86 20.45 -5.93
N TYR A 323 4.90 20.07 -5.08
CA TYR A 323 3.50 19.92 -5.47
C TYR A 323 2.89 21.23 -5.99
N ASN A 324 3.06 22.33 -5.25
CA ASN A 324 2.49 23.61 -5.64
C ASN A 324 3.19 24.21 -6.88
N ALA A 325 4.50 23.99 -7.05
CA ALA A 325 5.19 24.35 -8.29
C ALA A 325 4.65 23.55 -9.48
N GLY A 326 4.44 22.24 -9.30
CA GLY A 326 3.80 21.38 -10.30
C GLY A 326 2.41 21.88 -10.70
N ARG A 327 1.61 22.33 -9.74
CA ARG A 327 0.31 22.99 -10.00
C ARG A 327 0.46 24.25 -10.86
N ILE A 328 1.44 25.10 -10.57
CA ILE A 328 1.66 26.36 -11.32
C ILE A 328 2.12 26.08 -12.75
N PHE A 329 3.02 25.10 -12.94
CA PHE A 329 3.41 24.65 -14.28
C PHE A 329 2.24 24.06 -15.05
N LEU A 330 1.36 23.33 -14.37
CA LEU A 330 0.14 22.81 -14.99
C LEU A 330 -0.82 23.93 -15.40
N ASP A 331 -1.02 24.93 -14.55
CA ASP A 331 -1.86 26.08 -14.88
C ASP A 331 -1.29 26.86 -16.09
N HIS A 332 0.04 26.89 -16.24
CA HIS A 332 0.69 27.45 -17.42
C HIS A 332 0.40 26.60 -18.67
N PHE A 333 0.57 25.28 -18.58
CA PHE A 333 0.24 24.36 -19.67
C PHE A 333 -1.21 24.49 -20.14
N GLU A 334 -2.18 24.53 -19.22
CA GLU A 334 -3.60 24.70 -19.56
C GLU A 334 -3.86 26.00 -20.33
N ALA A 335 -3.07 27.04 -20.09
CA ALA A 335 -3.23 28.34 -20.72
C ALA A 335 -2.47 28.48 -22.05
N SER A 336 -1.23 27.97 -22.14
CA SER A 336 -0.36 28.13 -23.32
C SER A 336 -0.28 26.90 -24.22
N HIS A 337 -0.73 25.74 -23.74
CA HIS A 337 -0.49 24.43 -24.35
C HIS A 337 1.01 24.11 -24.53
N ASP A 338 1.87 24.72 -23.71
CA ASP A 338 3.31 24.45 -23.71
C ASP A 338 3.63 23.09 -23.08
N GLU A 339 3.99 22.12 -23.92
CA GLU A 339 4.33 20.76 -23.49
C GLU A 339 5.53 20.74 -22.52
N GLN A 340 6.45 21.72 -22.59
CA GLN A 340 7.55 21.82 -21.62
C GLN A 340 7.02 22.07 -20.20
N ALA A 341 6.02 22.94 -20.05
CA ALA A 341 5.37 23.19 -18.76
C ALA A 341 4.64 21.93 -18.24
N ARG A 342 4.02 21.13 -19.12
CA ARG A 342 3.44 19.83 -18.73
C ARG A 342 4.50 18.88 -18.20
N GLN A 343 5.63 18.73 -18.90
CA GLN A 343 6.73 17.85 -18.46
C GLN A 343 7.32 18.32 -17.13
N LEU A 344 7.48 19.63 -16.93
CA LEU A 344 7.91 20.20 -15.65
C LEU A 344 6.90 19.91 -14.54
N ALA A 345 5.60 20.05 -14.80
CA ALA A 345 4.54 19.73 -13.83
C ALA A 345 4.61 18.26 -13.39
N LEU A 346 4.65 17.33 -14.35
CA LEU A 346 4.76 15.90 -14.09
C LEU A 346 6.04 15.55 -13.32
N LYS A 347 7.18 16.16 -13.68
CA LYS A 347 8.46 16.02 -12.96
C LYS A 347 8.34 16.46 -11.51
N GLN A 348 7.73 17.61 -11.23
CA GLN A 348 7.60 18.09 -9.84
C GLN A 348 6.59 17.27 -9.04
N PHE A 349 5.50 16.81 -9.64
CA PHE A 349 4.56 15.91 -8.97
C PHE A 349 5.21 14.57 -8.58
N ARG A 350 6.01 13.99 -9.47
CA ARG A 350 6.81 12.80 -9.16
C ARG A 350 7.76 13.05 -8.00
N ARG A 351 8.52 14.15 -8.03
CA ARG A 351 9.43 14.54 -6.94
C ARG A 351 8.69 14.78 -5.62
N ALA A 352 7.51 15.38 -5.65
CA ALA A 352 6.69 15.61 -4.46
C ALA A 352 6.26 14.30 -3.80
N MET A 353 5.82 13.32 -4.60
CA MET A 353 5.45 11.99 -4.10
C MET A 353 6.66 11.17 -3.63
N ALA A 354 7.83 11.36 -4.25
CA ALA A 354 9.07 10.75 -3.78
C ALA A 354 9.49 11.30 -2.42
N ALA A 355 9.34 12.61 -2.21
CA ALA A 355 9.67 13.27 -0.95
C ALA A 355 8.65 12.98 0.16
N ASP A 356 7.35 12.92 -0.17
CA ASP A 356 6.28 12.48 0.72
C ASP A 356 5.19 11.70 -0.05
N PRO A 357 5.13 10.37 0.10
CA PRO A 357 4.13 9.54 -0.58
C PRO A 357 2.67 9.86 -0.23
N ALA A 358 2.39 10.66 0.81
CA ALA A 358 1.03 11.15 1.09
C ALA A 358 0.47 12.07 -0.02
N TYR A 359 1.34 12.65 -0.86
CA TYR A 359 0.92 13.49 -1.98
C TYR A 359 0.26 12.73 -3.14
N ALA A 360 0.39 11.40 -3.18
CA ALA A 360 -0.28 10.56 -4.18
C ALA A 360 -1.79 10.84 -4.27
N ARG A 361 -2.47 11.02 -3.13
CA ARG A 361 -3.91 11.34 -3.04
C ARG A 361 -4.30 12.64 -3.74
N TYR A 362 -3.35 13.58 -3.86
CA TYR A 362 -3.56 14.88 -4.50
C TYR A 362 -3.10 14.89 -5.95
N VAL A 363 -2.08 14.11 -6.30
CA VAL A 363 -1.47 14.09 -7.63
C VAL A 363 -2.25 13.17 -8.58
N TYR A 364 -2.63 11.96 -8.15
CA TYR A 364 -3.25 10.99 -9.04
C TYR A 364 -4.54 11.49 -9.71
N PRO A 365 -5.48 12.17 -8.99
CA PRO A 365 -6.66 12.72 -9.64
C PRO A 365 -6.33 13.78 -10.71
N ILE A 366 -5.29 14.59 -10.46
CA ILE A 366 -4.83 15.62 -11.41
C ILE A 366 -4.26 14.94 -12.65
N VAL A 367 -3.33 14.00 -12.48
CA VAL A 367 -2.67 13.35 -13.62
C VAL A 367 -3.64 12.50 -14.43
N ARG A 368 -4.63 11.88 -13.78
CA ARG A 368 -5.73 11.18 -14.45
C ARG A 368 -6.52 12.10 -15.38
N SER A 369 -6.81 13.33 -14.95
CA SER A 369 -7.50 14.31 -15.80
C SER A 369 -6.70 14.78 -17.01
N LEU A 370 -5.36 14.62 -16.99
CA LEU A 370 -4.46 15.05 -18.07
C LEU A 370 -4.14 13.95 -19.09
N SER A 371 -4.42 12.69 -18.76
CA SER A 371 -4.15 11.53 -19.60
C SER A 371 -5.33 10.57 -19.53
N PRO A 372 -6.48 10.91 -20.17
CA PRO A 372 -7.67 10.06 -20.15
C PRO A 372 -7.47 8.72 -20.89
N GLU A 373 -6.47 8.63 -21.77
CA GLU A 373 -6.11 7.40 -22.50
C GLU A 373 -5.33 6.38 -21.63
N GLY A 374 -5.14 6.65 -20.34
CA GLY A 374 -4.43 5.76 -19.41
C GLY A 374 -2.91 5.98 -19.38
N GLY A 375 -2.21 5.25 -18.49
CA GLY A 375 -0.74 5.23 -18.40
C GLY A 375 -0.03 6.49 -17.85
N GLY A 376 -0.72 7.64 -17.74
CA GLY A 376 -0.13 8.86 -17.18
C GLY A 376 0.24 8.74 -15.70
N ILE A 377 -0.53 7.95 -14.93
CA ILE A 377 -0.33 7.81 -13.48
C ILE A 377 0.96 7.03 -13.17
N THR A 378 1.23 5.94 -13.88
CA THR A 378 2.46 5.14 -13.67
C THR A 378 3.73 5.92 -14.03
N ALA A 379 3.65 6.85 -14.99
CA ALA A 379 4.77 7.70 -15.40
C ALA A 379 5.19 8.70 -14.31
N VAL A 380 4.23 9.22 -13.53
CA VAL A 380 4.50 10.14 -12.42
C VAL A 380 4.80 9.44 -11.10
N THR A 381 4.40 8.17 -10.94
CA THR A 381 4.66 7.43 -9.71
C THR A 381 6.17 7.14 -9.58
N PRO A 382 6.79 7.50 -8.44
CA PRO A 382 8.18 7.16 -8.17
C PRO A 382 8.43 5.66 -8.35
N ARG A 383 9.56 5.29 -8.96
CA ARG A 383 9.96 3.88 -9.15
C ARG A 383 10.45 3.25 -7.84
N SER A 384 9.53 3.12 -6.89
CA SER A 384 9.76 2.52 -5.58
C SER A 384 8.62 1.57 -5.21
N LEU A 385 8.94 0.51 -4.47
CA LEU A 385 7.93 -0.47 -4.02
C LEU A 385 6.87 0.19 -3.14
N GLY A 386 7.26 1.13 -2.26
CA GLY A 386 6.33 1.87 -1.42
C GLY A 386 5.34 2.71 -2.22
N ALA A 387 5.79 3.39 -3.28
CA ALA A 387 4.95 4.22 -4.13
C ALA A 387 3.98 3.38 -4.98
N TYR A 388 4.48 2.31 -5.62
CA TYR A 388 3.63 1.44 -6.44
C TYR A 388 2.62 0.64 -5.61
N ARG A 389 2.93 0.27 -4.36
CA ARG A 389 1.95 -0.37 -3.48
C ARG A 389 0.77 0.55 -3.15
N ARG A 390 1.03 1.85 -2.92
CA ARG A 390 -0.04 2.84 -2.73
C ARG A 390 -0.83 3.04 -4.02
N LEU A 391 -0.14 3.14 -5.15
CA LEU A 391 -0.79 3.22 -6.46
C LEU A 391 -1.73 2.03 -6.69
N ALA A 392 -1.27 0.81 -6.46
CA ALA A 392 -2.08 -0.40 -6.62
C ALA A 392 -3.34 -0.38 -5.74
N GLN A 393 -3.27 0.19 -4.53
CA GLN A 393 -4.45 0.32 -3.67
C GLN A 393 -5.43 1.38 -4.17
N GLU A 394 -4.95 2.53 -4.65
CA GLU A 394 -5.78 3.59 -5.22
C GLU A 394 -6.46 3.12 -6.52
N LEU A 395 -5.73 2.44 -7.40
CA LEU A 395 -6.28 1.87 -8.64
C LEU A 395 -7.30 0.76 -8.35
N TRP A 396 -7.05 -0.08 -7.33
CA TRP A 396 -8.02 -1.07 -6.87
C TRP A 396 -9.31 -0.40 -6.39
N ASN A 397 -9.22 0.65 -5.57
CA ASN A 397 -10.39 1.36 -5.05
C ASN A 397 -11.14 2.13 -6.14
N ALA A 398 -10.45 2.54 -7.21
CA ALA A 398 -11.03 3.22 -8.36
C ALA A 398 -11.56 2.25 -9.44
N GLU A 399 -11.40 0.95 -9.25
CA GLU A 399 -11.77 -0.10 -10.22
C GLU A 399 -11.09 0.06 -11.60
N GLU A 400 -9.90 0.66 -11.63
CA GLU A 400 -9.09 0.86 -12.85
C GLU A 400 -8.23 -0.39 -13.12
N TRP A 401 -8.88 -1.45 -13.59
CA TRP A 401 -8.29 -2.79 -13.70
C TRP A 401 -7.09 -2.87 -14.66
N GLU A 402 -7.11 -2.18 -15.79
CA GLU A 402 -6.01 -2.22 -16.79
C GLU A 402 -4.76 -1.50 -16.26
N GLU A 403 -4.90 -0.30 -15.71
CA GLU A 403 -3.81 0.43 -15.06
C GLU A 403 -3.26 -0.34 -13.86
N LEU A 404 -4.15 -1.01 -13.11
CA LEU A 404 -3.74 -1.85 -11.99
C LEU A 404 -2.89 -3.03 -12.45
N LEU A 405 -3.20 -3.67 -13.59
CA LEU A 405 -2.33 -4.71 -14.15
C LEU A 405 -0.94 -4.19 -14.47
N VAL A 406 -0.84 -3.01 -15.10
CA VAL A 406 0.46 -2.37 -15.39
C VAL A 406 1.22 -2.07 -14.11
N CYS A 407 0.53 -1.54 -13.09
CA CYS A 407 1.11 -1.27 -11.78
C CYS A 407 1.62 -2.54 -11.09
N LEU A 408 0.83 -3.62 -11.06
CA LEU A 408 1.21 -4.88 -10.41
C LEU A 408 2.40 -5.55 -11.11
N LYS A 409 2.46 -5.49 -12.44
CA LYS A 409 3.62 -6.00 -13.20
C LYS A 409 4.88 -5.20 -12.92
N ALA A 410 4.78 -3.87 -12.87
CA ALA A 410 5.91 -3.02 -12.49
C ALA A 410 6.36 -3.27 -11.03
N MET A 411 5.43 -3.59 -10.12
CA MET A 411 5.79 -4.03 -8.76
C MET A 411 6.58 -5.34 -8.77
N GLU A 412 6.17 -6.33 -9.56
CA GLU A 412 6.91 -7.59 -9.72
C GLU A 412 8.34 -7.34 -10.22
N GLU A 413 8.50 -6.50 -11.24
CA GLU A 413 9.82 -6.12 -11.80
C GLU A 413 10.69 -5.38 -10.78
N LEU A 414 10.10 -4.47 -10.00
CA LEU A 414 10.81 -3.76 -8.93
C LEU A 414 11.24 -4.71 -7.81
N CYS A 415 10.43 -5.70 -7.45
CA CYS A 415 10.81 -6.73 -6.49
C CYS A 415 12.03 -7.52 -6.99
N ASP A 416 12.07 -7.87 -8.29
CA ASP A 416 13.19 -8.61 -8.89
C ASP A 416 14.48 -7.78 -8.92
N GLN A 417 14.39 -6.50 -9.28
CA GLN A 417 15.51 -5.57 -9.25
C GLN A 417 16.03 -5.36 -7.82
N THR A 418 15.14 -5.24 -6.85
CA THR A 418 15.51 -5.00 -5.45
C THR A 418 16.20 -6.23 -4.85
N ALA A 419 15.69 -7.44 -5.14
CA ALA A 419 16.29 -8.69 -4.68
C ALA A 419 17.69 -8.92 -5.27
N ALA A 420 17.96 -8.46 -6.49
CA ALA A 420 19.28 -8.59 -7.13
C ALA A 420 20.36 -7.68 -6.52
N VAL A 421 19.98 -6.60 -5.84
CA VAL A 421 20.93 -5.63 -5.25
C VAL A 421 21.45 -6.08 -3.88
N GLU A 422 20.73 -6.95 -3.15
CA GLU A 422 21.14 -7.42 -1.81
C GLU A 422 22.40 -8.30 -1.79
N ASP A 423 22.83 -8.87 -2.92
CA ASP A 423 24.13 -9.57 -3.04
C ASP A 423 25.33 -8.60 -2.88
N VAL A 424 25.07 -7.29 -2.85
CA VAL A 424 26.04 -6.23 -2.60
C VAL A 424 25.85 -5.71 -1.17
N SER A 425 26.82 -5.99 -0.29
CA SER A 425 26.79 -5.60 1.14
C SER A 425 26.26 -4.16 1.34
N PRO A 426 25.28 -3.92 2.23
CA PRO A 426 24.70 -2.59 2.49
C PRO A 426 25.76 -1.51 2.81
N TRP A 427 26.88 -1.93 3.41
CA TRP A 427 28.01 -1.07 3.74
C TRP A 427 28.79 -0.58 2.51
N SER A 428 28.80 -1.35 1.42
CA SER A 428 29.50 -0.97 0.19
C SER A 428 28.75 0.09 -0.63
N LEU A 429 27.42 0.14 -0.53
CA LEU A 429 26.57 1.21 -1.08
C LEU A 429 26.66 2.49 -0.23
N ALA A 430 26.65 2.37 1.10
CA ALA A 430 26.79 3.52 2.00
C ALA A 430 28.20 4.17 1.98
N ALA A 431 29.22 3.43 1.56
CA ALA A 431 30.61 3.92 1.48
C ALA A 431 30.92 4.75 0.22
N ARG A 432 30.04 4.76 -0.80
CA ARG A 432 30.16 5.67 -1.94
C ARG A 432 29.69 7.08 -1.54
N LYS A 433 30.50 7.77 -0.74
CA LYS A 433 30.40 9.23 -0.67
C LYS A 433 30.72 9.80 -2.06
N PRO A 434 29.94 10.77 -2.57
CA PRO A 434 30.33 11.47 -3.78
C PRO A 434 31.73 12.07 -3.57
N ASP A 435 32.63 11.83 -4.51
CA ASP A 435 33.99 12.36 -4.48
C ASP A 435 33.90 13.90 -4.39
N PRO A 436 34.29 14.51 -3.25
CA PRO A 436 34.19 15.95 -3.06
C PRO A 436 35.18 16.73 -3.92
N THR A 437 36.07 16.05 -4.65
CA THR A 437 37.09 16.66 -5.51
C THR A 437 36.71 16.70 -7.00
N GLY A 438 35.62 16.02 -7.40
CA GLY A 438 35.05 16.15 -8.73
C GLY A 438 34.16 17.40 -8.82
N GLY A 439 34.70 18.51 -9.35
CA GLY A 439 34.03 19.82 -9.46
C GLY A 439 32.79 19.91 -10.35
N GLY A 440 32.08 18.81 -10.61
CA GLY A 440 30.76 18.82 -11.24
C GLY A 440 29.68 18.79 -10.16
N VAL A 441 28.98 19.91 -9.95
CA VAL A 441 27.68 19.87 -9.26
C VAL A 441 26.82 18.86 -10.04
N PRO A 442 26.28 17.81 -9.41
CA PRO A 442 25.38 16.88 -10.10
C PRO A 442 24.26 17.69 -10.76
N GLU A 443 24.00 17.48 -12.06
CA GLU A 443 22.93 18.18 -12.79
C GLU A 443 21.57 18.02 -12.11
N ASP A 444 21.38 16.94 -11.34
CA ASP A 444 20.27 16.78 -10.41
C ASP A 444 20.77 16.51 -8.98
N PRO A 445 20.80 17.54 -8.10
CA PRO A 445 21.20 17.38 -6.71
C PRO A 445 20.28 16.45 -5.91
N LEU A 446 19.20 15.90 -6.48
CA LEU A 446 18.29 14.95 -5.82
C LEU A 446 18.33 13.52 -6.39
N SER A 447 19.27 13.21 -7.28
CA SER A 447 19.55 11.81 -7.66
C SER A 447 19.79 10.90 -6.44
N PHE A 448 20.17 11.46 -5.28
CA PHE A 448 20.27 10.74 -4.02
C PHE A 448 18.91 10.35 -3.39
N LEU A 449 17.82 11.10 -3.64
CA LEU A 449 16.47 10.75 -3.18
C LEU A 449 15.86 9.62 -4.01
N GLU A 450 16.36 9.40 -5.23
CA GLU A 450 16.03 8.23 -6.04
C GLU A 450 16.92 7.02 -5.71
N GLN A 451 17.75 7.07 -4.66
CA GLN A 451 18.44 5.86 -4.19
C GLN A 451 17.41 4.80 -3.79
N PRO A 452 17.65 3.53 -4.16
CA PRO A 452 16.66 2.50 -3.99
C PRO A 452 16.36 2.33 -2.50
N GLU A 453 15.06 2.38 -2.13
CA GLU A 453 14.50 1.96 -0.84
C GLU A 453 14.90 0.50 -0.47
N ALA A 454 15.61 -0.21 -1.35
CA ALA A 454 16.15 -1.55 -1.17
C ALA A 454 16.80 -1.78 0.19
N ALA A 455 17.51 -0.78 0.75
CA ALA A 455 18.16 -0.91 2.05
C ALA A 455 17.18 -0.95 3.25
N MET A 456 15.90 -0.61 3.06
CA MET A 456 14.90 -0.54 4.14
C MET A 456 14.05 -1.81 4.30
N TYR A 457 14.05 -2.72 3.33
CA TYR A 457 13.15 -3.87 3.32
C TYR A 457 13.92 -5.17 3.45
N THR A 458 13.38 -6.11 4.22
CA THR A 458 13.96 -7.45 4.31
C THR A 458 13.61 -8.26 3.06
N THR A 459 14.46 -9.21 2.67
CA THR A 459 14.18 -10.19 1.60
C THR A 459 12.81 -10.85 1.76
N ARG A 460 12.41 -11.13 3.02
CA ARG A 460 11.08 -11.67 3.34
C ARG A 460 9.94 -10.71 3.00
N GLN A 461 10.09 -9.41 3.31
CA GLN A 461 9.09 -8.40 2.94
C GLN A 461 8.97 -8.24 1.42
N ILE A 462 10.10 -8.25 0.70
CA ILE A 462 10.11 -8.16 -0.77
C ILE A 462 9.40 -9.37 -1.37
N ALA A 463 9.69 -10.59 -0.89
CA ALA A 463 9.01 -11.81 -1.33
C ALA A 463 7.51 -11.79 -1.01
N ASP A 464 7.11 -11.28 0.15
CA ASP A 464 5.70 -11.14 0.55
C ASP A 464 4.95 -10.18 -0.38
N TRP A 465 5.58 -9.06 -0.74
CA TRP A 465 4.98 -8.09 -1.65
C TRP A 465 4.91 -8.60 -3.07
N ARG A 466 5.95 -9.29 -3.55
CA ARG A 466 5.94 -9.93 -4.87
C ARG A 466 4.81 -10.94 -4.97
N LEU A 467 4.69 -11.82 -3.98
CA LEU A 467 3.61 -12.82 -3.93
C LEU A 467 2.23 -12.16 -3.90
N SER A 468 2.05 -11.09 -3.11
CA SER A 468 0.80 -10.33 -3.06
C SER A 468 0.49 -9.62 -4.37
N ALA A 469 1.50 -9.12 -5.09
CA ALA A 469 1.32 -8.49 -6.40
C ALA A 469 0.84 -9.51 -7.44
N ILE A 470 1.47 -10.69 -7.50
CA ILE A 470 1.05 -11.76 -8.42
C ILE A 470 -0.35 -12.26 -8.07
N GLU A 471 -0.68 -12.42 -6.78
CA GLU A 471 -2.01 -12.82 -6.32
C GLU A 471 -3.09 -11.82 -6.78
N ARG A 472 -2.86 -10.52 -6.55
CA ARG A 472 -3.77 -9.46 -7.02
C ARG A 472 -3.86 -9.47 -8.54
N ARG A 473 -2.76 -9.71 -9.25
CA ARG A 473 -2.75 -9.81 -10.72
C ARG A 473 -3.62 -10.97 -11.20
N CYS A 474 -3.53 -12.13 -10.55
CA CYS A 474 -4.42 -13.27 -10.83
C CYS A 474 -5.89 -12.92 -10.63
N ALA A 475 -6.22 -12.11 -9.62
CA ALA A 475 -7.59 -11.65 -9.37
C ALA A 475 -8.06 -10.66 -10.45
N VAL A 476 -7.24 -9.67 -10.79
CA VAL A 476 -7.57 -8.65 -11.81
C VAL A 476 -7.71 -9.28 -13.21
N LEU A 477 -6.83 -10.21 -13.58
CA LEU A 477 -6.95 -10.96 -14.84
C LEU A 477 -8.24 -11.80 -14.89
N ALA A 478 -8.72 -12.30 -13.74
CA ALA A 478 -10.01 -12.97 -13.65
C ALA A 478 -11.18 -11.99 -13.88
N LEU A 479 -11.13 -10.80 -13.25
CA LEU A 479 -12.14 -9.75 -13.42
C LEU A 479 -12.24 -9.28 -14.88
N LEU A 480 -11.10 -9.22 -15.58
CA LEU A 480 -11.03 -8.84 -16.99
C LEU A 480 -11.32 -10.00 -17.98
N GLY A 481 -11.58 -11.22 -17.48
CA GLY A 481 -11.83 -12.39 -18.33
C GLY A 481 -10.62 -12.88 -19.15
N ARG A 482 -9.39 -12.50 -18.78
CA ARG A 482 -8.14 -12.85 -19.49
C ARG A 482 -7.56 -14.17 -18.96
N TRP A 483 -8.25 -15.28 -19.21
CA TRP A 483 -8.00 -16.59 -18.59
C TRP A 483 -6.64 -17.21 -18.91
N ASP A 484 -6.14 -17.04 -20.13
CA ASP A 484 -4.84 -17.61 -20.54
C ASP A 484 -3.69 -16.92 -19.79
N GLU A 485 -3.74 -15.59 -19.71
CA GLU A 485 -2.78 -14.81 -18.92
C GLU A 485 -2.89 -15.10 -17.42
N ARG A 486 -4.12 -15.31 -16.92
CA ARG A 486 -4.34 -15.73 -15.54
C ARG A 486 -3.72 -17.09 -15.27
N ALA A 487 -3.83 -18.06 -16.18
CA ALA A 487 -3.24 -19.38 -16.00
C ALA A 487 -1.72 -19.29 -15.85
N ALA A 488 -1.06 -18.47 -16.68
CA ALA A 488 0.37 -18.19 -16.54
C ALA A 488 0.70 -17.49 -15.20
N ALA A 489 -0.09 -16.50 -14.80
CA ALA A 489 0.10 -15.80 -13.52
C ALA A 489 -0.10 -16.71 -12.30
N VAL A 490 -1.05 -17.65 -12.35
CA VAL A 490 -1.31 -18.64 -11.29
C VAL A 490 -0.13 -19.60 -11.16
N GLU A 491 0.48 -20.02 -12.26
CA GLU A 491 1.66 -20.88 -12.21
C GLU A 491 2.87 -20.14 -11.62
N GLN A 492 3.07 -18.87 -12.02
CA GLN A 492 4.07 -18.00 -11.41
C GLN A 492 3.81 -17.81 -9.90
N TYR A 493 2.56 -17.60 -9.50
CA TYR A 493 2.16 -17.50 -8.09
C TYR A 493 2.53 -18.77 -7.32
N ARG A 494 2.24 -19.95 -7.88
CA ARG A 494 2.57 -21.24 -7.25
C ARG A 494 4.08 -21.41 -7.08
N GLN A 495 4.87 -21.04 -8.07
CA GLN A 495 6.33 -21.12 -7.99
C GLN A 495 6.88 -20.23 -6.87
N GLU A 496 6.41 -18.98 -6.77
CA GLU A 496 6.82 -18.06 -5.71
C GLU A 496 6.30 -18.49 -4.33
N LEU A 497 5.06 -18.99 -4.26
CA LEU A 497 4.49 -19.54 -3.04
C LEU A 497 5.32 -20.73 -2.54
N ARG A 498 5.76 -21.63 -3.43
CA ARG A 498 6.61 -22.77 -3.08
C ARG A 498 7.96 -22.33 -2.52
N LYS A 499 8.61 -21.32 -3.11
CA LYS A 499 9.84 -20.74 -2.55
C LYS A 499 9.61 -20.27 -1.11
N LYS A 500 8.55 -19.49 -0.88
CA LYS A 500 8.19 -19.01 0.45
C LYS A 500 7.84 -20.13 1.45
N LEU A 501 7.18 -21.19 0.99
CA LEU A 501 6.80 -22.34 1.82
C LEU A 501 7.96 -23.31 2.06
N THR A 502 9.14 -23.08 1.47
CA THR A 502 10.30 -23.97 1.61
C THR A 502 10.77 -24.06 3.06
N GLU A 503 10.75 -22.95 3.81
CA GLU A 503 11.06 -22.95 5.26
C GLU A 503 10.09 -23.83 6.05
N ASN A 504 8.78 -23.71 5.78
CA ASN A 504 7.75 -24.53 6.42
C ASN A 504 7.95 -26.02 6.10
N PHE A 505 8.32 -26.31 4.85
CA PHE A 505 8.60 -27.68 4.41
C PHE A 505 9.83 -28.26 5.11
N LEU A 506 10.94 -27.50 5.20
CA LEU A 506 12.15 -27.90 5.91
C LEU A 506 11.88 -28.10 7.41
N ALA A 507 11.08 -27.24 8.03
CA ALA A 507 10.66 -27.41 9.43
C ALA A 507 9.83 -28.69 9.63
N ALA A 508 8.96 -29.05 8.69
CA ALA A 508 8.23 -30.31 8.71
C ALA A 508 9.17 -31.52 8.58
N GLN A 509 10.17 -31.45 7.69
CA GLN A 509 11.20 -32.49 7.54
C GLN A 509 12.06 -32.63 8.80
N GLU A 510 12.44 -31.53 9.44
CA GLU A 510 13.21 -31.55 10.69
C GLU A 510 12.41 -32.21 11.82
N LYS A 511 11.12 -31.86 11.96
CA LYS A 511 10.20 -32.51 12.91
C LYS A 511 10.05 -34.00 12.62
N MET A 512 9.96 -34.38 11.35
CA MET A 512 9.94 -35.78 10.93
C MET A 512 11.23 -36.51 11.32
N ALA A 513 12.41 -35.91 11.12
CA ALA A 513 13.70 -36.47 11.53
C ALA A 513 13.80 -36.66 13.05
N LYS A 514 13.18 -35.75 13.84
CA LYS A 514 13.05 -35.84 15.29
C LYS A 514 11.95 -36.80 15.77
N ARG A 515 11.29 -37.53 14.86
CA ARG A 515 10.14 -38.42 15.13
C ARG A 515 8.92 -37.71 15.76
N GLN A 516 8.79 -36.40 15.55
CA GLN A 516 7.67 -35.59 16.01
C GLN A 516 6.53 -35.59 14.97
N TYR A 517 6.01 -36.78 14.65
CA TYR A 517 5.11 -36.98 13.51
C TYR A 517 3.80 -36.18 13.58
N ALA A 518 3.24 -35.96 14.78
CA ALA A 518 2.05 -35.14 14.94
C ALA A 518 2.30 -33.67 14.51
N GLN A 519 3.41 -33.09 14.97
CA GLN A 519 3.77 -31.71 14.61
C GLN A 519 4.17 -31.60 13.13
N ALA A 520 4.88 -32.59 12.59
CA ALA A 520 5.21 -32.64 11.17
C ALA A 520 3.94 -32.70 10.31
N ARG A 521 2.94 -33.50 10.71
CA ARG A 521 1.63 -33.57 10.05
C ARG A 521 0.91 -32.22 10.07
N ASP A 522 0.92 -31.52 11.20
CA ASP A 522 0.22 -30.23 11.32
C ASP A 522 0.87 -29.15 10.43
N GLU A 523 2.21 -29.13 10.35
CA GLU A 523 2.94 -28.24 9.42
C GLU A 523 2.66 -28.58 7.95
N LEU A 524 2.66 -29.86 7.59
CA LEU A 524 2.35 -30.31 6.24
C LEU A 524 0.89 -30.03 5.87
N ARG A 525 -0.05 -30.18 6.81
CA ARG A 525 -1.45 -29.77 6.63
C ARG A 525 -1.55 -28.26 6.40
N ALA A 526 -0.83 -27.45 7.16
CA ALA A 526 -0.82 -25.99 6.97
C ALA A 526 -0.22 -25.61 5.60
N LEU A 527 0.84 -26.30 5.16
CA LEU A 527 1.45 -26.13 3.85
C LEU A 527 0.49 -26.54 2.73
N LEU A 528 -0.07 -27.75 2.78
CA LEU A 528 -0.99 -28.28 1.77
C LEU A 528 -2.33 -27.52 1.72
N ARG A 529 -2.72 -26.79 2.78
CA ARG A 529 -3.85 -25.84 2.69
C ARG A 529 -3.54 -24.65 1.76
N ARG A 530 -2.27 -24.27 1.64
CA ARG A 530 -1.81 -23.15 0.79
C ARG A 530 -1.41 -23.62 -0.61
N ASP A 531 -0.68 -24.73 -0.69
CA ASP A 531 -0.28 -25.36 -1.96
C ASP A 531 -0.65 -26.86 -1.94
N TRP A 532 -1.92 -27.14 -2.21
CA TRP A 532 -2.50 -28.48 -2.17
C TRP A 532 -1.94 -29.44 -3.22
N ALA A 533 -1.30 -28.92 -4.27
CA ALA A 533 -0.69 -29.67 -5.35
C ALA A 533 0.83 -29.86 -5.17
N ASN A 534 1.39 -29.50 -4.01
CA ASN A 534 2.82 -29.60 -3.78
C ASN A 534 3.27 -31.08 -3.75
N PRO A 535 4.07 -31.55 -4.72
CA PRO A 535 4.36 -32.97 -4.84
C PRO A 535 5.21 -33.50 -3.68
N GLU A 536 6.23 -32.74 -3.26
CA GLU A 536 7.11 -33.12 -2.15
C GLU A 536 6.36 -33.10 -0.82
N ALA A 537 5.51 -32.11 -0.57
CA ALA A 537 4.72 -32.07 0.66
C ALA A 537 3.69 -33.20 0.73
N LEU A 538 3.03 -33.56 -0.39
CA LEU A 538 2.13 -34.73 -0.45
C LEU A 538 2.90 -36.03 -0.16
N LEU A 539 4.09 -36.18 -0.73
CA LEU A 539 4.94 -37.35 -0.54
C LEU A 539 5.44 -37.47 0.89
N THR A 540 5.95 -36.38 1.48
CA THR A 540 6.37 -36.35 2.89
C THR A 540 5.18 -36.56 3.82
N ALA A 541 4.01 -36.00 3.52
CA ALA A 541 2.80 -36.25 4.31
C ALA A 541 2.40 -37.73 4.27
N ALA A 542 2.55 -38.40 3.11
CA ALA A 542 2.29 -39.83 3.00
C ALA A 542 3.26 -40.65 3.87
N GLN A 543 4.55 -40.27 3.90
CA GLN A 543 5.56 -40.90 4.77
C GLN A 543 5.24 -40.69 6.27
N VAL A 544 4.87 -39.47 6.66
CA VAL A 544 4.46 -39.15 8.04
C VAL A 544 3.23 -39.95 8.45
N SER A 545 2.26 -40.10 7.53
CA SER A 545 1.05 -40.91 7.76
C SER A 545 1.39 -42.39 8.00
N LEU A 546 2.33 -42.96 7.24
CA LEU A 546 2.82 -44.33 7.47
C LEU A 546 3.51 -44.50 8.82
N ALA A 547 4.37 -43.55 9.20
CA ALA A 547 5.12 -43.63 10.45
C ALA A 547 4.23 -43.47 11.70
N ASN A 548 3.04 -42.86 11.55
CA ASN A 548 2.14 -42.51 12.65
C ASN A 548 0.87 -43.39 12.74
N ARG A 549 0.96 -44.66 12.32
CA ARG A 549 -0.17 -45.62 12.29
C ARG A 549 -0.94 -45.78 13.61
N GLN A 550 -0.34 -45.46 14.75
CA GLN A 550 -0.97 -45.61 16.08
C GLN A 550 -1.91 -44.44 16.48
N LEU A 551 -1.89 -43.31 15.76
CA LEU A 551 -2.68 -42.10 16.11
C LEU A 551 -3.78 -41.74 15.10
N SER A 552 -4.01 -42.55 14.05
CA SER A 552 -5.06 -42.27 13.04
C SER A 552 -6.46 -42.67 13.54
N VAL A 553 -6.94 -42.01 14.58
CA VAL A 553 -8.34 -42.10 15.04
C VAL A 553 -9.22 -41.06 14.32
N GLU A 554 -8.63 -40.08 13.63
CA GLU A 554 -9.40 -39.16 12.79
C GLU A 554 -9.94 -39.90 11.55
N PRO A 555 -11.27 -40.00 11.35
CA PRO A 555 -11.82 -41.12 10.59
C PRO A 555 -11.86 -40.89 9.08
N TYR A 556 -11.46 -39.72 8.57
CA TYR A 556 -11.66 -39.37 7.18
C TYR A 556 -10.58 -38.41 6.69
N TRP A 557 -9.81 -38.85 5.69
CA TRP A 557 -8.85 -38.07 4.90
C TRP A 557 -7.51 -37.79 5.60
N ASP A 558 -6.52 -38.66 5.34
CA ASP A 558 -5.05 -38.44 5.34
C ASP A 558 -4.28 -39.79 5.35
N GLY A 559 -4.85 -40.85 4.75
CA GLY A 559 -4.12 -42.10 4.55
C GLY A 559 -2.97 -41.90 3.57
N ALA A 560 -1.88 -42.64 3.75
CA ALA A 560 -0.73 -42.55 2.84
C ALA A 560 -1.13 -42.74 1.37
N LEU A 561 -2.02 -43.71 1.08
CA LEU A 561 -2.49 -43.97 -0.28
C LEU A 561 -3.37 -42.85 -0.85
N ASP A 562 -4.16 -42.15 -0.04
CA ASP A 562 -4.97 -41.01 -0.49
C ASP A 562 -4.07 -39.83 -0.87
N LEU A 563 -3.00 -39.59 -0.11
CA LEU A 563 -2.01 -38.54 -0.38
C LEU A 563 -1.22 -38.85 -1.65
N LEU A 564 -0.84 -40.12 -1.86
CA LEU A 564 -0.20 -40.54 -3.11
C LEU A 564 -1.17 -40.50 -4.31
N TYR A 565 -2.44 -40.82 -4.10
CA TYR A 565 -3.47 -40.64 -5.11
C TYR A 565 -3.58 -39.18 -5.55
N ARG A 566 -3.65 -38.23 -4.60
CA ARG A 566 -3.59 -36.78 -4.87
C ARG A 566 -2.35 -36.40 -5.68
N LEU A 567 -1.18 -36.91 -5.28
CA LEU A 567 0.08 -36.66 -5.98
C LEU A 567 0.00 -37.07 -7.46
N VAL A 568 -0.59 -38.23 -7.77
CA VAL A 568 -0.70 -38.76 -9.15
C VAL A 568 -1.75 -38.02 -9.98
N ILE A 569 -2.85 -37.56 -9.37
CA ILE A 569 -3.91 -36.82 -10.09
C ILE A 569 -3.54 -35.37 -10.39
N TYR A 570 -2.72 -34.74 -9.53
CA TYR A 570 -2.37 -33.33 -9.67
C TYR A 570 -1.03 -33.06 -10.33
N SER A 571 -0.15 -34.05 -10.38
CA SER A 571 1.12 -33.93 -11.08
C SER A 571 0.96 -34.24 -12.56
N GLU A 572 1.41 -33.33 -13.44
CA GLU A 572 1.45 -33.59 -14.88
C GLU A 572 2.50 -34.65 -15.26
N SER A 573 3.62 -34.65 -14.53
CA SER A 573 4.72 -35.60 -14.62
C SER A 573 5.28 -35.88 -13.22
N LEU A 574 5.90 -37.04 -13.04
CA LEU A 574 6.63 -37.40 -11.81
C LEU A 574 8.10 -37.61 -12.18
N SER A 575 9.02 -37.12 -11.36
CA SER A 575 10.44 -37.49 -11.54
C SER A 575 10.64 -38.98 -11.19
N PRO A 576 11.67 -39.63 -11.76
CA PRO A 576 11.99 -41.03 -11.43
C PRO A 576 12.17 -41.24 -9.91
N ASP A 577 12.85 -40.32 -9.22
CA ASP A 577 13.08 -40.41 -7.77
C ASP A 577 11.77 -40.31 -6.96
N VAL A 578 10.88 -39.40 -7.35
CA VAL A 578 9.56 -39.27 -6.71
C VAL A 578 8.76 -40.54 -6.94
N PHE A 579 8.77 -41.10 -8.15
CA PHE A 579 8.05 -42.32 -8.48
C PHE A 579 8.59 -43.54 -7.72
N GLU A 580 9.90 -43.67 -7.55
CA GLU A 580 10.49 -44.74 -6.73
C GLU A 580 10.02 -44.65 -5.28
N ARG A 581 10.05 -43.44 -4.69
CA ARG A 581 9.54 -43.18 -3.34
C ARG A 581 8.06 -43.49 -3.20
N VAL A 582 7.24 -43.17 -4.23
CA VAL A 582 5.82 -43.56 -4.29
C VAL A 582 5.71 -45.08 -4.18
N GLY A 583 6.48 -45.84 -4.97
CA GLY A 583 6.50 -47.30 -4.92
C GLY A 583 6.80 -47.86 -3.53
N GLN A 584 7.86 -47.35 -2.89
CA GLN A 584 8.25 -47.75 -1.52
C GLN A 584 7.14 -47.48 -0.50
N ILE A 585 6.49 -46.31 -0.56
CA ILE A 585 5.39 -45.95 0.36
C ILE A 585 4.17 -46.83 0.12
N VAL A 586 3.81 -47.12 -1.14
CA VAL A 586 2.68 -48.02 -1.46
C VAL A 586 2.93 -49.43 -0.93
N GLU A 587 4.15 -49.95 -1.02
CA GLU A 587 4.51 -51.26 -0.47
C GLU A 587 4.45 -51.28 1.05
N GLN A 588 5.01 -50.26 1.68
CA GLN A 588 4.96 -50.12 3.14
C GLN A 588 3.53 -49.97 3.64
N ALA A 589 2.64 -49.31 2.89
CA ALA A 589 1.25 -49.09 3.25
C ALA A 589 0.47 -50.38 3.55
N GLN A 590 0.88 -51.54 3.02
CA GLN A 590 0.20 -52.83 3.23
C GLN A 590 -1.32 -52.73 2.99
N ALA A 591 -1.68 -52.23 1.80
CA ALA A 591 -3.06 -51.98 1.38
C ALA A 591 -3.97 -53.20 1.69
N LYS A 592 -5.10 -52.96 2.38
CA LYS A 592 -6.03 -54.04 2.68
C LYS A 592 -6.73 -54.55 1.41
N PRO A 593 -7.13 -55.84 1.37
CA PRO A 593 -7.95 -56.35 0.28
C PRO A 593 -9.21 -55.49 0.07
N GLY A 594 -9.62 -55.32 -1.19
CA GLY A 594 -10.76 -54.50 -1.56
C GLY A 594 -10.35 -53.19 -2.24
N ALA A 595 -11.07 -52.10 -1.96
CA ALA A 595 -10.89 -50.82 -2.63
C ALA A 595 -9.51 -50.18 -2.38
N GLU A 596 -8.87 -50.47 -1.25
CA GLU A 596 -7.53 -49.95 -0.90
C GLU A 596 -6.45 -50.60 -1.78
N ALA A 597 -6.53 -51.91 -2.03
CA ALA A 597 -5.66 -52.61 -2.97
C ALA A 597 -5.81 -52.07 -4.41
N VAL A 598 -7.04 -51.83 -4.87
CA VAL A 598 -7.31 -51.21 -6.18
C VAL A 598 -6.70 -49.81 -6.27
N LEU A 599 -6.84 -49.00 -5.21
CA LEU A 599 -6.22 -47.67 -5.16
C LEU A 599 -4.70 -47.74 -5.21
N ALA A 600 -4.08 -48.66 -4.46
CA ALA A 600 -2.64 -48.87 -4.47
C ALA A 600 -2.12 -49.29 -5.85
N GLU A 601 -2.80 -50.23 -6.52
CA GLU A 601 -2.47 -50.66 -7.89
C GLU A 601 -2.64 -49.52 -8.89
N PHE A 602 -3.73 -48.75 -8.79
CA PHE A 602 -3.96 -47.57 -9.62
C PHE A 602 -2.84 -46.53 -9.43
N VAL A 603 -2.49 -46.17 -8.20
CA VAL A 603 -1.43 -45.18 -7.89
C VAL A 603 -0.10 -45.58 -8.51
N ARG A 604 0.30 -46.86 -8.40
CA ARG A 604 1.54 -47.34 -9.04
C ARG A 604 1.46 -47.26 -10.56
N SER A 605 0.34 -47.69 -11.14
CA SER A 605 0.21 -47.85 -12.59
C SER A 605 0.06 -46.50 -13.31
N ALA A 606 -0.80 -45.62 -12.78
CA ALA A 606 -0.94 -44.25 -13.25
C ALA A 606 0.32 -43.41 -12.95
N GLY A 607 0.97 -43.65 -11.80
CA GLY A 607 2.27 -43.06 -11.48
C GLY A 607 3.36 -43.43 -12.49
N ALA A 608 3.40 -44.70 -12.94
CA ALA A 608 4.36 -45.16 -13.95
C ALA A 608 4.18 -44.40 -15.27
N ILE A 609 2.93 -44.19 -15.71
CA ILE A 609 2.64 -43.36 -16.89
C ILE A 609 3.15 -41.93 -16.70
N ARG A 610 2.89 -41.33 -15.53
CA ARG A 610 3.35 -39.96 -15.21
C ARG A 610 4.87 -39.83 -15.14
N ALA A 611 5.56 -40.90 -14.73
CA ALA A 611 7.01 -40.99 -14.66
C ALA A 611 7.69 -41.34 -16.00
N GLY A 612 6.92 -41.54 -17.07
CA GLY A 612 7.43 -41.90 -18.39
C GLY A 612 7.64 -43.39 -18.63
N GLN A 613 7.35 -44.25 -17.65
CA GLN A 613 7.31 -45.72 -17.78
C GLN A 613 5.99 -46.18 -18.42
N THR A 614 5.72 -45.64 -19.61
CA THR A 614 4.41 -45.67 -20.26
C THR A 614 3.91 -47.10 -20.54
N GLN A 615 4.76 -47.97 -21.08
CA GLN A 615 4.38 -49.34 -21.45
C GLN A 615 4.03 -50.21 -20.23
N GLU A 616 4.83 -50.11 -19.16
CA GLU A 616 4.56 -50.81 -17.91
C GLU A 616 3.27 -50.31 -17.26
N GLY A 617 3.06 -48.98 -17.24
CA GLY A 617 1.84 -48.37 -16.73
C GLY A 617 0.59 -48.79 -17.51
N ILE A 618 0.65 -48.81 -18.85
CA ILE A 618 -0.44 -49.31 -19.71
C ILE A 618 -0.76 -50.77 -19.37
N ALA A 619 0.25 -51.65 -19.34
CA ALA A 619 0.04 -53.07 -19.07
C ALA A 619 -0.66 -53.31 -17.72
N LYS A 620 -0.22 -52.61 -16.66
CA LYS A 620 -0.83 -52.73 -15.33
C LYS A 620 -2.23 -52.14 -15.25
N LEU A 621 -2.47 -50.98 -15.88
CA LEU A 621 -3.82 -50.40 -15.92
C LEU A 621 -4.81 -51.22 -16.75
N LEU A 622 -4.35 -51.86 -17.83
CA LEU A 622 -5.18 -52.79 -18.60
C LEU A 622 -5.60 -54.00 -17.76
N ALA A 623 -4.64 -54.62 -17.08
CA ALA A 623 -4.93 -55.71 -16.16
C ALA A 623 -5.92 -55.28 -15.07
N LEU A 624 -5.78 -54.06 -14.53
CA LEU A 624 -6.72 -53.50 -13.56
C LEU A 624 -8.10 -53.24 -14.16
N ALA A 625 -8.19 -52.81 -15.42
CA ALA A 625 -9.44 -52.54 -16.12
C ALA A 625 -10.24 -53.82 -16.45
N GLU A 626 -9.56 -54.94 -16.67
CA GLU A 626 -10.17 -56.24 -17.00
C GLU A 626 -10.69 -57.03 -15.79
N ARG A 627 -10.29 -56.63 -14.57
CA ARG A 627 -10.76 -57.25 -13.33
C ARG A 627 -12.26 -57.09 -13.16
N LYS A 628 -12.94 -58.21 -12.87
CA LYS A 628 -14.40 -58.28 -12.64
C LYS A 628 -14.79 -58.41 -11.17
N ASP A 629 -13.84 -58.30 -10.25
CA ASP A 629 -14.13 -58.40 -8.83
C ASP A 629 -14.96 -57.21 -8.31
N GLU A 630 -15.62 -57.44 -7.18
CA GLU A 630 -16.50 -56.46 -6.54
C GLU A 630 -15.72 -55.19 -6.14
N ALA A 631 -14.44 -55.30 -5.79
CA ALA A 631 -13.65 -54.18 -5.33
C ALA A 631 -13.46 -53.11 -6.42
N VAL A 632 -13.11 -53.52 -7.64
CA VAL A 632 -13.01 -52.60 -8.79
C VAL A 632 -14.39 -52.05 -9.18
N THR A 633 -15.43 -52.88 -9.09
CA THR A 633 -16.80 -52.49 -9.44
C THR A 633 -17.37 -51.42 -8.50
N VAL A 634 -17.08 -51.54 -7.21
CA VAL A 634 -17.51 -50.60 -6.15
C VAL A 634 -16.59 -49.37 -6.08
N TRP A 635 -15.40 -49.42 -6.68
CA TRP A 635 -14.49 -48.27 -6.73
C TRP A 635 -15.03 -47.17 -7.66
N ARG A 636 -15.65 -46.15 -7.07
CA ARG A 636 -16.32 -45.04 -7.78
C ARG A 636 -15.45 -44.29 -8.79
N GLN A 637 -14.11 -44.33 -8.64
CA GLN A 637 -13.16 -43.64 -9.52
C GLN A 637 -12.65 -44.52 -10.68
N ARG A 638 -13.29 -45.66 -10.97
CA ARG A 638 -12.88 -46.59 -12.04
C ARG A 638 -12.73 -45.95 -13.42
N HIS A 639 -13.44 -44.85 -13.70
CA HIS A 639 -13.32 -44.11 -14.96
C HIS A 639 -11.92 -43.50 -15.12
N LEU A 640 -11.18 -43.25 -14.03
CA LEU A 640 -9.80 -42.80 -14.08
C LEU A 640 -8.84 -43.86 -14.63
N ILE A 641 -9.14 -45.16 -14.49
CA ILE A 641 -8.32 -46.22 -15.10
C ILE A 641 -8.28 -46.01 -16.62
N TRP A 642 -9.45 -45.83 -17.22
CA TRP A 642 -9.59 -45.57 -18.66
C TRP A 642 -9.00 -44.22 -19.07
N HIS A 643 -9.15 -43.17 -18.24
CA HIS A 643 -8.54 -41.88 -18.52
C HIS A 643 -7.01 -41.96 -18.58
N TYR A 644 -6.39 -42.64 -17.61
CA TYR A 644 -4.94 -42.80 -17.58
C TYR A 644 -4.42 -43.81 -18.61
N LEU A 645 -5.21 -44.82 -19.00
CA LEU A 645 -4.92 -45.63 -20.19
C LEU A 645 -4.89 -44.78 -21.46
N GLY A 646 -5.88 -43.88 -21.62
CA GLY A 646 -5.91 -42.91 -22.71
C GLY A 646 -4.65 -42.05 -22.75
N LEU A 647 -4.24 -41.50 -21.59
CA LEU A 647 -3.01 -40.72 -21.46
C LEU A 647 -1.76 -41.55 -21.78
N GLY A 648 -1.72 -42.81 -21.34
CA GLY A 648 -0.63 -43.73 -21.64
C GLY A 648 -0.51 -44.00 -23.14
N TYR A 649 -1.60 -44.39 -23.79
CA TYR A 649 -1.62 -44.61 -25.24
C TYR A 649 -1.25 -43.36 -26.03
N GLU A 650 -1.71 -42.21 -25.58
CA GLU A 650 -1.36 -40.94 -26.20
C GLU A 650 0.16 -40.67 -26.13
N ARG A 651 0.78 -40.88 -24.95
CA ARG A 651 2.23 -40.78 -24.79
C ARG A 651 3.00 -41.85 -25.59
N ALA A 652 2.40 -43.00 -25.83
CA ALA A 652 2.94 -44.07 -26.68
C ALA A 652 2.76 -43.81 -28.18
N GLY A 653 2.04 -42.74 -28.57
CA GLY A 653 1.71 -42.44 -29.98
C GLY A 653 0.57 -43.30 -30.55
N GLU A 654 -0.14 -44.06 -29.72
CA GLU A 654 -1.22 -44.97 -30.11
C GLU A 654 -2.58 -44.24 -30.09
N ARG A 655 -2.75 -43.29 -31.01
CA ARG A 655 -3.91 -42.37 -31.04
C ARG A 655 -5.27 -43.06 -30.99
N GLU A 656 -5.50 -44.10 -31.79
CA GLU A 656 -6.80 -44.80 -31.84
C GLU A 656 -7.16 -45.45 -30.50
N LYS A 657 -6.19 -46.09 -29.84
CA LYS A 657 -6.40 -46.68 -28.52
C LYS A 657 -6.61 -45.63 -27.44
N ALA A 658 -5.96 -44.47 -27.58
CA ALA A 658 -6.17 -43.33 -26.69
C ALA A 658 -7.61 -42.81 -26.79
N VAL A 659 -8.11 -42.59 -28.00
CA VAL A 659 -9.50 -42.18 -28.26
C VAL A 659 -10.49 -43.18 -27.68
N GLY A 660 -10.35 -44.48 -28.01
CA GLY A 660 -11.24 -45.52 -27.48
C GLY A 660 -11.20 -45.63 -25.95
N SER A 661 -10.06 -45.36 -25.32
CA SER A 661 -9.96 -45.32 -23.86
C SER A 661 -10.69 -44.11 -23.27
N TYR A 662 -10.56 -42.93 -23.86
CA TYR A 662 -11.30 -41.75 -23.41
C TYR A 662 -12.82 -41.87 -23.65
N GLU A 663 -13.27 -42.52 -24.72
CA GLU A 663 -14.69 -42.81 -24.95
C GLU A 663 -15.27 -43.71 -23.85
N ARG A 664 -14.54 -44.75 -23.43
CA ARG A 664 -14.92 -45.59 -22.28
C ARG A 664 -15.03 -44.82 -20.97
N VAL A 665 -14.26 -43.75 -20.79
CA VAL A 665 -14.46 -42.84 -19.63
C VAL A 665 -15.86 -42.24 -19.67
N LEU A 666 -16.30 -41.79 -20.84
CA LEU A 666 -17.59 -41.12 -21.02
C LEU A 666 -18.79 -42.07 -20.93
N GLU A 667 -18.60 -43.37 -21.22
CA GLU A 667 -19.60 -44.40 -20.92
C GLU A 667 -19.87 -44.51 -19.41
N VAL A 668 -18.83 -44.35 -18.59
CA VAL A 668 -18.94 -44.41 -17.13
C VAL A 668 -19.36 -43.06 -16.54
N LEU A 669 -18.79 -41.96 -17.04
CA LEU A 669 -18.96 -40.60 -16.56
C LEU A 669 -19.05 -39.61 -17.74
N PRO A 670 -20.26 -39.36 -18.27
CA PRO A 670 -20.46 -38.50 -19.44
C PRO A 670 -19.97 -37.07 -19.28
N THR A 671 -19.92 -36.57 -18.03
CA THR A 671 -19.50 -35.20 -17.68
C THR A 671 -18.02 -35.10 -17.29
N HIS A 672 -17.20 -36.11 -17.61
CA HIS A 672 -15.77 -36.09 -17.33
C HIS A 672 -15.03 -35.13 -18.27
N ARG A 673 -14.95 -33.86 -17.86
CA ARG A 673 -14.40 -32.76 -18.68
C ARG A 673 -12.95 -33.00 -19.13
N PRO A 674 -12.01 -33.53 -18.31
CA PRO A 674 -10.65 -33.77 -18.78
C PRO A 674 -10.56 -34.69 -20.00
N SER A 675 -11.36 -35.77 -20.04
CA SER A 675 -11.38 -36.67 -21.21
C SER A 675 -12.03 -36.02 -22.42
N LEU A 676 -13.07 -35.21 -22.24
CA LEU A 676 -13.69 -34.46 -23.33
C LEU A 676 -12.71 -33.48 -23.98
N LEU A 677 -11.88 -32.79 -23.19
CA LEU A 677 -10.85 -31.88 -23.71
C LEU A 677 -9.79 -32.64 -24.52
N ARG A 678 -9.35 -33.82 -24.07
CA ARG A 678 -8.42 -34.66 -24.85
C ARG A 678 -9.06 -35.20 -26.12
N LEU A 679 -10.32 -35.62 -26.07
CA LEU A 679 -11.06 -36.06 -27.26
C LEU A 679 -11.24 -34.95 -28.28
N ARG A 680 -11.50 -33.72 -27.85
CA ARG A 680 -11.55 -32.56 -28.76
C ARG A 680 -10.25 -32.40 -29.55
N GLU A 681 -9.11 -32.59 -28.89
CA GLU A 681 -7.78 -32.46 -29.52
C GLU A 681 -7.44 -33.66 -30.42
N LEU A 682 -7.76 -34.89 -29.98
CA LEU A 682 -7.37 -36.13 -30.67
C LEU A 682 -8.38 -36.63 -31.70
N ALA A 683 -9.66 -36.33 -31.55
CA ALA A 683 -10.75 -36.80 -32.40
C ALA A 683 -11.95 -35.83 -32.31
N PRO A 684 -11.81 -34.60 -32.82
CA PRO A 684 -12.89 -33.61 -32.77
C PRO A 684 -14.14 -34.15 -33.46
N SER A 685 -15.27 -34.05 -32.78
CA SER A 685 -16.58 -34.43 -33.33
C SER A 685 -17.66 -33.50 -32.81
N PRO A 686 -18.75 -33.28 -33.56
CA PRO A 686 -19.87 -32.46 -33.11
C PRO A 686 -20.41 -32.90 -31.75
N ALA A 687 -20.48 -34.22 -31.51
CA ALA A 687 -20.95 -34.77 -30.24
C ALA A 687 -20.04 -34.43 -29.04
N VAL A 688 -18.72 -34.32 -29.26
CA VAL A 688 -17.78 -33.90 -28.21
C VAL A 688 -17.90 -32.40 -27.94
N GLU A 689 -18.03 -31.59 -29.00
CA GLU A 689 -18.23 -30.15 -28.88
C GLU A 689 -19.55 -29.81 -28.18
N ASP A 690 -20.65 -30.48 -28.54
CA ASP A 690 -21.95 -30.30 -27.90
C ASP A 690 -21.89 -30.61 -26.39
N LYS A 691 -21.19 -31.69 -26.02
CA LYS A 691 -20.96 -32.05 -24.61
C LYS A 691 -20.08 -31.03 -23.89
N LEU A 692 -19.03 -30.51 -24.54
CA LEU A 692 -18.17 -29.49 -23.95
C LEU A 692 -18.91 -28.17 -23.79
N ALA A 693 -19.70 -27.75 -24.79
CA ALA A 693 -20.55 -26.57 -24.72
C ALA A 693 -21.53 -26.66 -23.55
N ALA A 694 -22.17 -27.81 -23.35
CA ALA A 694 -23.07 -28.05 -22.22
C ALA A 694 -22.37 -28.03 -20.84
N LEU A 695 -21.04 -28.13 -20.79
CA LEU A 695 -20.22 -28.10 -19.57
C LEU A 695 -19.33 -26.86 -19.48
N THR A 696 -19.52 -25.89 -20.37
CA THR A 696 -18.75 -24.65 -20.42
C THR A 696 -19.67 -23.48 -20.06
N PRO A 697 -19.37 -22.75 -18.97
CA PRO A 697 -20.14 -21.58 -18.59
C PRO A 697 -19.91 -20.43 -19.58
N GLU A 698 -20.88 -19.53 -19.69
CA GLU A 698 -20.75 -18.28 -20.43
C GLU A 698 -19.78 -17.33 -19.73
N VAL A 699 -19.91 -17.21 -18.40
CA VAL A 699 -18.99 -16.45 -17.55
C VAL A 699 -18.05 -17.43 -16.87
N LEU A 700 -16.81 -17.52 -17.38
CA LEU A 700 -15.76 -18.31 -16.75
C LEU A 700 -15.35 -17.68 -15.40
N CYS A 701 -14.96 -18.50 -14.44
CA CYS A 701 -14.46 -18.09 -13.12
C CYS A 701 -13.15 -18.83 -12.79
N ASN A 702 -13.10 -20.13 -13.07
CA ASN A 702 -11.98 -21.03 -12.80
C ASN A 702 -11.32 -20.82 -11.42
N VAL A 703 -12.14 -20.90 -10.37
CA VAL A 703 -11.71 -20.67 -8.98
C VAL A 703 -11.68 -21.98 -8.22
N ASN A 704 -10.52 -22.29 -7.64
CA ASN A 704 -10.28 -23.54 -6.95
C ASN A 704 -10.40 -23.36 -5.42
N PHE A 705 -11.12 -24.25 -4.77
CA PHE A 705 -11.39 -24.24 -3.34
C PHE A 705 -10.61 -25.39 -2.67
N GLY A 706 -9.42 -25.07 -2.17
CA GLY A 706 -8.57 -25.99 -1.40
C GLY A 706 -8.10 -27.22 -2.17
N GLY A 707 -8.03 -27.14 -3.50
CA GLY A 707 -7.68 -28.23 -4.42
C GLY A 707 -8.84 -29.13 -4.79
N ARG A 708 -9.92 -29.13 -4.00
CA ARG A 708 -10.91 -30.22 -4.02
C ARG A 708 -12.01 -30.03 -5.04
N VAL A 709 -12.44 -28.78 -5.23
CA VAL A 709 -13.50 -28.41 -6.15
C VAL A 709 -13.13 -27.09 -6.80
N SER A 710 -13.44 -26.96 -8.08
CA SER A 710 -13.29 -25.72 -8.83
C SER A 710 -14.64 -25.25 -9.33
N LEU A 711 -14.94 -23.97 -9.13
CA LEU A 711 -16.00 -23.29 -9.86
C LEU A 711 -15.44 -22.92 -11.24
N LEU A 712 -15.89 -23.61 -12.28
CA LEU A 712 -15.53 -23.29 -13.66
C LEU A 712 -16.12 -21.95 -14.08
N GLY A 713 -17.33 -21.63 -13.61
CA GLY A 713 -18.04 -20.41 -13.95
C GLY A 713 -19.55 -20.53 -13.77
N TYR A 714 -20.28 -19.58 -14.35
CA TYR A 714 -21.74 -19.58 -14.36
C TYR A 714 -22.34 -19.09 -15.69
N THR A 715 -23.61 -19.43 -15.92
CA THR A 715 -24.43 -18.96 -17.04
C THR A 715 -25.73 -18.41 -16.49
N LEU A 716 -26.13 -17.23 -16.95
CA LEU A 716 -27.44 -16.65 -16.63
C LEU A 716 -28.39 -16.95 -17.79
N GLY A 717 -29.65 -17.20 -17.49
CA GLY A 717 -30.63 -17.43 -18.54
C GLY A 717 -32.06 -17.22 -18.08
N GLU A 718 -32.98 -17.26 -19.03
CA GLU A 718 -34.41 -17.13 -18.79
C GLU A 718 -35.16 -18.32 -19.36
N GLU A 719 -36.23 -18.73 -18.68
CA GLU A 719 -37.10 -19.81 -19.14
C GLU A 719 -38.56 -19.42 -18.94
N SER A 720 -39.39 -19.65 -19.95
CA SER A 720 -40.84 -19.50 -19.85
C SER A 720 -41.45 -20.76 -19.21
N VAL A 721 -41.85 -20.66 -17.94
CA VAL A 721 -42.52 -21.72 -17.20
C VAL A 721 -44.04 -21.54 -17.29
N SER A 722 -44.74 -22.54 -17.84
CA SER A 722 -46.20 -22.54 -17.86
C SER A 722 -46.77 -23.03 -16.53
N LYS A 723 -47.57 -22.20 -15.83
CA LYS A 723 -48.26 -22.55 -14.59
C LYS A 723 -49.77 -22.50 -14.79
N LYS A 724 -50.48 -23.58 -14.45
CA LYS A 724 -51.95 -23.57 -14.42
C LYS A 724 -52.43 -22.93 -13.12
N VAL A 725 -53.12 -21.80 -13.21
CA VAL A 725 -53.75 -21.10 -12.09
C VAL A 725 -55.24 -20.93 -12.43
N GLY A 726 -56.12 -21.57 -11.67
CA GLY A 726 -57.57 -21.49 -11.91
C GLY A 726 -58.06 -22.03 -13.26
N GLY A 727 -57.32 -22.96 -13.89
CA GLY A 727 -57.65 -23.51 -15.21
C GLY A 727 -57.05 -22.74 -16.39
N VAL A 728 -56.45 -21.57 -16.16
CA VAL A 728 -55.72 -20.78 -17.16
C VAL A 728 -54.24 -21.12 -17.09
N THR A 729 -53.61 -21.39 -18.24
CA THR A 729 -52.16 -21.56 -18.35
C THR A 729 -51.50 -20.19 -18.46
N VAL A 730 -50.76 -19.77 -17.43
CA VAL A 730 -49.98 -18.53 -17.42
C VAL A 730 -48.53 -18.87 -17.72
N HIS A 731 -47.91 -18.19 -18.68
CA HIS A 731 -46.49 -18.29 -18.96
C HIS A 731 -45.73 -17.26 -18.12
N GLU A 732 -44.95 -17.72 -17.16
CA GLU A 732 -44.08 -16.89 -16.32
C GLU A 732 -42.65 -16.98 -16.86
N VAL A 733 -42.02 -15.85 -17.20
CA VAL A 733 -40.59 -15.82 -17.51
C VAL A 733 -39.81 -15.84 -16.20
N VAL A 734 -38.92 -16.81 -16.09
CA VAL A 734 -38.18 -17.10 -14.87
C VAL A 734 -36.69 -17.02 -15.17
N ALA A 735 -36.00 -16.09 -14.52
CA ALA A 735 -34.54 -16.04 -14.58
C ALA A 735 -33.91 -17.18 -13.75
N PHE A 736 -32.81 -17.73 -14.23
CA PHE A 736 -32.03 -18.75 -13.54
C PHE A 736 -30.52 -18.48 -13.68
N VAL A 737 -29.75 -19.06 -12.77
CA VAL A 737 -28.29 -19.16 -12.87
C VAL A 737 -27.89 -20.63 -12.93
N MET A 738 -26.97 -21.00 -13.79
CA MET A 738 -26.32 -22.31 -13.83
C MET A 738 -24.88 -22.17 -13.33
N HIS A 739 -24.51 -22.88 -12.28
CA HIS A 739 -23.14 -22.94 -11.79
C HIS A 739 -22.46 -24.22 -12.26
N PHE A 740 -21.21 -24.12 -12.68
CA PHE A 740 -20.45 -25.24 -13.23
C PHE A 740 -19.33 -25.61 -12.25
N TRP A 741 -19.52 -26.71 -11.51
CA TRP A 741 -18.59 -27.16 -10.49
C TRP A 741 -17.82 -28.39 -10.97
N GLN A 742 -16.50 -28.28 -11.06
CA GLN A 742 -15.62 -29.41 -11.33
C GLN A 742 -15.07 -29.99 -10.03
N PHE A 743 -15.25 -31.28 -9.81
CA PHE A 743 -14.71 -31.97 -8.66
C PHE A 743 -13.36 -32.59 -8.99
N HIS A 744 -12.39 -32.38 -8.11
CA HIS A 744 -11.05 -32.95 -8.22
C HIS A 744 -10.81 -34.02 -7.16
N GLU A 745 -11.50 -33.89 -6.01
CA GLU A 745 -11.42 -34.81 -4.89
C GLU A 745 -12.78 -35.17 -4.32
N ARG A 746 -12.76 -36.20 -3.48
CA ARG A 746 -13.87 -36.59 -2.61
C ARG A 746 -14.09 -35.49 -1.55
N MET A 747 -15.30 -34.96 -1.47
CA MET A 747 -15.66 -33.97 -0.44
C MET A 747 -16.01 -34.66 0.89
N ALA A 748 -15.73 -34.00 2.01
CA ALA A 748 -16.27 -34.43 3.30
C ALA A 748 -17.80 -34.25 3.29
N ARG A 749 -18.54 -35.07 4.05
CA ARG A 749 -20.03 -35.05 4.10
C ARG A 749 -20.61 -33.67 4.42
N ASP A 750 -19.85 -32.89 5.14
CA ASP A 750 -20.15 -31.57 5.68
C ASP A 750 -19.70 -30.44 4.76
N TYR A 751 -18.88 -30.71 3.74
CA TYR A 751 -18.43 -29.73 2.75
C TYR A 751 -19.52 -29.49 1.71
N ARG A 752 -20.08 -28.27 1.68
CA ARG A 752 -21.14 -27.90 0.73
C ARG A 752 -20.76 -26.65 -0.05
N PRO A 753 -20.60 -26.72 -1.38
CA PRO A 753 -20.53 -25.55 -2.23
C PRO A 753 -21.88 -24.83 -2.19
N SER A 754 -21.83 -23.51 -2.04
CA SER A 754 -22.99 -22.63 -1.91
C SER A 754 -22.71 -21.35 -2.68
N ALA A 755 -23.75 -20.78 -3.28
CA ALA A 755 -23.69 -19.52 -4.01
C ALA A 755 -24.74 -18.58 -3.42
N HIS A 756 -24.35 -17.36 -3.06
CA HIS A 756 -25.21 -16.37 -2.44
C HIS A 756 -25.20 -15.10 -3.27
N PHE A 757 -26.37 -14.49 -3.46
CA PHE A 757 -26.49 -13.20 -4.12
C PHE A 757 -26.31 -12.08 -3.11
N CYS A 758 -25.42 -11.13 -3.38
CA CYS A 758 -25.06 -10.04 -2.48
C CYS A 758 -25.23 -8.67 -3.14
N LYS A 759 -25.64 -7.68 -2.34
CA LYS A 759 -25.55 -6.25 -2.71
C LYS A 759 -24.11 -5.75 -2.61
N GLU A 760 -23.88 -4.51 -3.03
CA GLU A 760 -22.60 -3.77 -2.91
C GLU A 760 -22.03 -3.76 -1.49
N ASN A 761 -22.89 -3.63 -0.48
CA ASN A 761 -22.51 -3.64 0.92
C ASN A 761 -22.30 -5.07 1.49
N TRP A 762 -22.19 -6.09 0.62
CA TRP A 762 -22.03 -7.51 0.95
C TRP A 762 -23.21 -8.15 1.69
N GLN A 763 -24.34 -7.44 1.82
CA GLN A 763 -25.55 -8.00 2.39
C GLN A 763 -26.11 -9.07 1.46
N VAL A 764 -26.30 -10.28 1.99
CA VAL A 764 -26.91 -11.39 1.27
C VAL A 764 -28.38 -11.05 1.00
N VAL A 765 -28.73 -10.91 -0.28
CA VAL A 765 -30.09 -10.60 -0.77
C VAL A 765 -30.95 -11.86 -0.76
N SER A 766 -30.35 -12.98 -1.16
CA SER A 766 -30.99 -14.29 -1.17
C SER A 766 -29.99 -15.33 -0.67
N PRO A 767 -30.23 -15.96 0.49
CA PRO A 767 -29.42 -17.09 0.90
C PRO A 767 -29.68 -18.21 -0.13
N GLY A 768 -28.69 -18.55 -0.96
CA GLY A 768 -28.75 -19.70 -1.85
C GLY A 768 -28.64 -21.00 -1.06
N GLY A 769 -29.67 -21.27 -0.25
CA GLY A 769 -29.83 -22.47 0.53
C GLY A 769 -30.77 -23.42 -0.19
N GLN A 770 -30.31 -24.03 -1.28
CA GLN A 770 -30.89 -25.30 -1.71
C GLN A 770 -29.77 -26.31 -1.92
N GLU A 771 -30.00 -27.50 -1.36
CA GLU A 771 -29.07 -28.62 -1.44
C GLU A 771 -28.78 -28.94 -2.91
N ALA A 772 -27.52 -29.22 -3.23
CA ALA A 772 -27.11 -29.63 -4.56
C ALA A 772 -28.02 -30.77 -5.02
N ALA A 773 -28.80 -30.55 -6.08
CA ALA A 773 -29.70 -31.55 -6.62
C ALA A 773 -29.31 -31.85 -8.07
N SER A 774 -29.12 -33.12 -8.40
CA SER A 774 -28.95 -33.60 -9.77
C SER A 774 -30.20 -34.37 -10.17
N GLY A 775 -30.90 -33.90 -11.20
CA GLY A 775 -32.18 -34.48 -11.62
C GLY A 775 -33.27 -34.43 -10.53
N GLY A 776 -33.26 -33.40 -9.68
CA GLY A 776 -34.27 -33.23 -8.61
C GLY A 776 -34.08 -34.11 -7.37
N ARG A 777 -33.02 -34.93 -7.32
CA ARG A 777 -32.62 -35.65 -6.09
C ARG A 777 -31.41 -34.97 -5.47
N PRO A 778 -31.28 -34.96 -4.12
CA PRO A 778 -30.05 -34.54 -3.48
C PRO A 778 -28.90 -35.30 -4.13
N TYR A 779 -28.00 -34.57 -4.77
CA TYR A 779 -26.78 -35.15 -5.28
C TYR A 779 -26.09 -35.78 -4.07
N PRO A 780 -25.63 -37.04 -4.12
CA PRO A 780 -24.90 -37.64 -3.02
C PRO A 780 -23.53 -36.97 -2.91
N VAL A 781 -23.52 -35.75 -2.36
CA VAL A 781 -22.37 -34.85 -2.16
C VAL A 781 -21.28 -35.54 -1.38
N ASP A 782 -21.64 -36.57 -0.61
CA ASP A 782 -20.73 -37.46 0.07
C ASP A 782 -19.58 -37.88 -0.84
N PHE A 783 -19.77 -38.25 -2.13
CA PHE A 783 -18.71 -38.85 -2.97
C PHE A 783 -18.72 -38.47 -4.47
N PRO A 784 -18.34 -37.24 -4.86
CA PRO A 784 -18.18 -36.84 -6.27
C PRO A 784 -17.05 -37.60 -6.99
N ARG A 785 -17.16 -37.77 -8.32
CA ARG A 785 -16.11 -38.39 -9.13
C ARG A 785 -15.08 -37.34 -9.58
N CYS A 786 -13.80 -37.69 -9.55
CA CYS A 786 -12.73 -36.80 -9.98
C CYS A 786 -12.89 -36.50 -11.49
N GLY A 787 -12.79 -35.24 -11.87
CA GLY A 787 -13.01 -34.72 -13.22
C GLY A 787 -14.48 -34.53 -13.61
N GLU A 788 -15.44 -34.90 -12.74
CA GLU A 788 -16.87 -34.68 -12.95
C GLU A 788 -17.21 -33.19 -12.90
N VAL A 789 -17.97 -32.73 -13.88
CA VAL A 789 -18.59 -31.40 -13.86
C VAL A 789 -20.07 -31.54 -13.54
N LEU A 790 -20.49 -30.87 -12.47
CA LEU A 790 -21.90 -30.72 -12.11
C LEU A 790 -22.38 -29.34 -12.52
N VAL A 791 -23.47 -29.31 -13.28
CA VAL A 791 -24.17 -28.08 -13.65
C VAL A 791 -25.35 -27.93 -12.72
N TRP A 792 -25.31 -26.91 -11.85
CA TRP A 792 -26.37 -26.64 -10.89
C TRP A 792 -27.20 -25.46 -11.34
N ARG A 793 -28.46 -25.72 -11.67
CA ARG A 793 -29.42 -24.70 -12.07
C ARG A 793 -30.20 -24.22 -10.86
N HIS A 794 -30.19 -22.91 -10.61
CA HIS A 794 -30.95 -22.27 -9.55
C HIS A 794 -31.88 -21.21 -10.14
N ARG A 795 -33.15 -21.27 -9.76
CA ARG A 795 -34.12 -20.21 -10.07
C ARG A 795 -33.79 -18.97 -9.24
N LEU A 796 -33.71 -17.82 -9.89
CA LEU A 796 -33.46 -16.55 -9.22
C LEU A 796 -34.77 -16.04 -8.61
N PRO A 797 -34.82 -15.72 -7.31
CA PRO A 797 -35.98 -15.06 -6.73
C PRO A 797 -36.19 -13.66 -7.31
N SER A 798 -37.43 -13.18 -7.30
CA SER A 798 -37.82 -11.87 -7.83
C SER A 798 -37.14 -10.67 -7.15
N GLY A 799 -36.49 -10.87 -5.99
CA GLY A 799 -35.74 -9.84 -5.27
C GLY A 799 -34.25 -9.73 -5.61
N VAL A 800 -33.72 -10.50 -6.57
CA VAL A 800 -32.28 -10.48 -6.92
C VAL A 800 -31.89 -9.27 -7.78
N ALA A 801 -32.84 -8.42 -8.18
CA ALA A 801 -32.55 -7.20 -8.96
C ALA A 801 -31.52 -6.26 -8.29
N ASP A 802 -31.44 -6.26 -6.96
CA ASP A 802 -30.46 -5.46 -6.21
C ASP A 802 -29.10 -6.15 -6.03
N ALA A 803 -28.93 -7.38 -6.51
CA ALA A 803 -27.68 -8.11 -6.34
C ALA A 803 -26.67 -7.66 -7.40
N GLN A 804 -25.48 -7.27 -6.94
CA GLN A 804 -24.35 -6.91 -7.79
C GLN A 804 -23.28 -8.00 -7.83
N TYR A 805 -23.24 -8.87 -6.81
CA TYR A 805 -22.20 -9.88 -6.64
C TYR A 805 -22.80 -11.26 -6.39
N LEU A 806 -22.10 -12.28 -6.88
CA LEU A 806 -22.31 -13.69 -6.58
C LEU A 806 -21.17 -14.16 -5.66
N ARG A 807 -21.49 -14.44 -4.40
CA ARG A 807 -20.56 -14.98 -3.41
C ARG A 807 -20.63 -16.49 -3.41
N PHE A 808 -19.52 -17.12 -3.76
CA PHE A 808 -19.33 -18.55 -3.63
C PHE A 808 -18.63 -18.89 -2.31
N HIS A 809 -19.09 -19.97 -1.70
CA HIS A 809 -18.53 -20.49 -0.46
C HIS A 809 -18.48 -22.01 -0.50
N VAL A 810 -17.35 -22.56 -0.07
CA VAL A 810 -17.22 -23.99 0.19
C VAL A 810 -16.70 -24.15 1.62
N GLY A 811 -17.51 -24.76 2.49
CA GLY A 811 -17.16 -24.95 3.89
C GLY A 811 -18.05 -25.97 4.60
N ALA A 812 -17.64 -26.34 5.81
CA ALA A 812 -18.41 -27.21 6.68
C ALA A 812 -19.73 -26.51 7.06
N SER A 813 -20.86 -27.18 6.85
CA SER A 813 -22.19 -26.68 7.23
C SER A 813 -22.31 -26.53 8.75
N THR A 814 -21.79 -25.44 9.33
CA THR A 814 -21.92 -25.12 10.76
C THR A 814 -23.23 -24.39 11.08
N THR A 815 -24.01 -24.03 10.08
CA THR A 815 -25.30 -23.35 10.25
C THR A 815 -26.37 -24.31 10.76
N ARG A 816 -26.48 -24.41 12.09
CA ARG A 816 -27.79 -24.64 12.71
C ARG A 816 -28.70 -23.50 12.24
N ALA A 817 -29.80 -23.84 11.56
CA ALA A 817 -30.79 -22.86 11.11
C ALA A 817 -31.26 -22.00 12.30
N GLY A 818 -30.94 -20.70 12.31
CA GLY A 818 -31.41 -19.75 13.32
C GLY A 818 -30.37 -18.77 13.90
N SER A 819 -29.07 -18.92 13.68
CA SER A 819 -28.08 -17.92 14.11
C SER A 819 -27.85 -16.86 13.04
N SER A 820 -27.80 -15.58 13.45
CA SER A 820 -27.40 -14.44 12.61
C SER A 820 -26.13 -14.76 11.80
N PRO A 821 -25.99 -14.21 10.57
CA PRO A 821 -24.78 -14.41 9.78
C PRO A 821 -23.55 -14.01 10.61
N PRO A 822 -22.54 -14.88 10.75
CA PRO A 822 -21.35 -14.54 11.51
C PRO A 822 -20.66 -13.32 10.86
N ALA A 823 -20.13 -12.43 11.71
CA ALA A 823 -19.20 -11.37 11.30
C ALA A 823 -18.09 -11.96 10.38
N PRO A 824 -17.46 -11.17 9.49
CA PRO A 824 -16.42 -11.67 8.58
C PRO A 824 -15.39 -12.49 9.35
N LEU A 825 -15.48 -13.81 9.17
CA LEU A 825 -14.75 -14.81 9.94
C LEU A 825 -13.25 -14.67 9.64
N ASN A 826 -12.45 -14.68 10.71
CA ASN A 826 -10.99 -14.81 10.63
C ASN A 826 -10.61 -15.98 9.69
N ALA A 827 -9.53 -15.77 8.92
CA ALA A 827 -9.01 -16.69 7.91
C ALA A 827 -8.70 -18.13 8.39
N ASP A 828 -8.79 -18.40 9.69
CA ASP A 828 -8.43 -19.67 10.32
C ASP A 828 -9.50 -20.78 10.21
N SER A 829 -10.74 -20.46 9.80
CA SER A 829 -11.83 -21.46 9.76
C SER A 829 -11.84 -22.38 8.52
N GLY A 830 -10.91 -22.21 7.58
CA GLY A 830 -10.79 -23.07 6.39
C GLY A 830 -11.93 -22.94 5.38
N SER A 831 -12.80 -21.93 5.52
CA SER A 831 -13.79 -21.55 4.52
C SER A 831 -13.18 -20.60 3.50
N SER A 832 -13.18 -21.01 2.23
CA SER A 832 -12.76 -20.14 1.12
C SER A 832 -13.99 -19.41 0.56
N HIS A 833 -13.91 -18.08 0.47
CA HIS A 833 -14.94 -17.23 -0.13
C HIS A 833 -14.42 -16.60 -1.41
N VAL A 834 -15.27 -16.57 -2.43
CA VAL A 834 -14.95 -15.97 -3.73
C VAL A 834 -16.14 -15.12 -4.13
N TYR A 835 -15.89 -13.90 -4.57
CA TYR A 835 -16.91 -12.98 -5.04
C TYR A 835 -16.71 -12.76 -6.53
N VAL A 836 -17.78 -12.90 -7.31
CA VAL A 836 -17.77 -12.64 -8.74
C VAL A 836 -18.82 -11.59 -9.05
N LEU A 837 -18.44 -10.56 -9.80
CA LEU A 837 -19.35 -9.52 -10.25
C LEU A 837 -20.37 -10.13 -11.24
N LEU A 838 -21.63 -9.72 -11.14
CA LEU A 838 -22.63 -10.02 -12.18
C LEU A 838 -22.39 -9.09 -13.39
N PRO A 839 -22.70 -9.53 -14.63
CA PRO A 839 -22.55 -8.68 -15.81
C PRO A 839 -23.36 -7.37 -15.65
N SER A 840 -22.78 -6.24 -16.02
CA SER A 840 -23.41 -4.91 -15.84
C SER A 840 -24.63 -4.69 -16.73
N ASP A 841 -24.73 -5.43 -17.82
CA ASP A 841 -25.87 -5.48 -18.74
C ASP A 841 -26.97 -6.45 -18.29
N TRP A 842 -26.75 -7.21 -17.22
CA TRP A 842 -27.76 -8.10 -16.67
C TRP A 842 -28.77 -7.32 -15.81
N ALA A 843 -29.99 -7.18 -16.32
CA ALA A 843 -31.16 -6.75 -15.57
C ALA A 843 -32.17 -7.90 -15.53
N PRO A 844 -32.51 -8.47 -14.36
CA PRO A 844 -33.58 -9.46 -14.31
C PRO A 844 -34.89 -8.82 -14.78
N PRO A 845 -35.79 -9.57 -15.43
CA PRO A 845 -37.04 -9.03 -15.94
C PRO A 845 -37.83 -8.40 -14.80
N SER A 846 -38.02 -7.08 -14.87
CA SER A 846 -38.75 -6.32 -13.86
C SER A 846 -40.20 -6.79 -13.84
N VAL A 847 -40.69 -7.18 -12.65
CA VAL A 847 -42.06 -7.65 -12.41
C VAL A 847 -43.14 -6.64 -12.89
N GLU A 848 -42.77 -5.37 -13.06
CA GLU A 848 -43.67 -4.28 -13.47
C GLU A 848 -44.30 -4.44 -14.87
N ASN A 849 -43.79 -5.30 -15.75
CA ASN A 849 -44.41 -5.54 -17.07
C ASN A 849 -45.40 -6.72 -17.12
N SER A 850 -45.73 -7.34 -15.99
CA SER A 850 -46.74 -8.41 -15.91
C SER A 850 -48.13 -7.90 -15.49
N SER A 851 -48.68 -6.92 -16.21
CA SER A 851 -50.14 -6.73 -16.20
C SER A 851 -50.79 -7.92 -16.93
N PRO A 852 -51.84 -8.55 -16.38
CA PRO A 852 -52.49 -9.68 -17.04
C PRO A 852 -53.13 -9.17 -18.35
N ARG A 853 -52.67 -9.70 -19.49
CA ARG A 853 -53.44 -9.69 -20.73
C ARG A 853 -54.16 -11.01 -20.89
#